data_AF-B3PKM1-F1
#
_entry.id   AF-B3PKM1-F1
#
_cell.length_a   1.000
_cell.length_b   1.000
_cell.length_c   1.000
_cell.angle_alpha   90.00
_cell.angle_beta   90.00
_cell.angle_gamma   90.00
#
_symmetry.space_group_name_H-M   'P 1'
#
loop_
_entity.id
_entity.type
_entity.pdbx_description
1 polymer ?
#
loop_
_entity_poly.entity_id
_entity_poly.type
_entity_poly.pdbx_seq_one_letter_code
_entity_poly.pdbx_strand_id
1 'polypeptide(L)'
;MQSKPDTRLARALLVVCLSLPLMLLSGVSQAQTNVAVNKPVAASSALQPAGNAVDGNAASRWESTHGETPSWISVDLGAVYSLSRTEIDWEAANAANYEVQGSLDGSQWTRLAIEVGGSFGNRTDQHVLAGNYRFLRIYCTQRSSGNLWGYSIFEWRVQGSLLASSASSALALPLPVAQVTASSQLQPAANALDNNPATRWETNHGAGPAWIAVDLGAAHSLTRAVIDWEAANAADYQLQGSQDNSQWVNLTTRTGAAFGNRTDTLDISGSYRYLRIYATQRSAGNSWGYSIFEWKIYGSAISASSSSRSSQVSSSAISSSLVSSSRSSQSSSRSSSSVVSSQPTALQYQPLFATQFPAGEARNWRIEPDGTIVTYGSGRARSRHEAEDIFYTFPAFYHEHRTFHFEIHDHTPKGESRVDIYYEPEYANFNDIGCRKSLFNPYRSYFGDNGGFTRIRAADAATGKGERWHCVGTRFVPTEREGLTRLRAGDFYDFEFQQWLGFTETDPRVSAQRVYYTDTFRIKLGSPGLYIVNNDALNGKLASGGSATAAPVRAYVGVAQADVISTTGTLVDSGSQGYMAIRSPQAIAKGYQIPGYQVNTPANNATVTYRHNGQTYTDQVLDYAPGAASPFIVDRASYDWTSFFREALNIRWETHNQFLNGRRIFHTDFVNGSHFEPGNPDFPALANLATGLTINSSCVGCHINNGRGPAPVAGNLGNTLAVKVSSGQLDALGNPAPHGYFGKVLQPRSRAGSVPAEGNLQLSYTSVSGTYNDGSRYELQAPQYQPHIQDTQGGTLDFFSARMPQTIVGLGLLEAVPEAQLLARHDPQDADGDGISGRAALVRDMRTGESRIGRFGWKASVASLEEFTADALHEDIGVGTSILPGSACGQVQTACRANSNNAVELNDERLKLLTVYMQALGAPARRAETVNNADVQRGEQRFRDFGCAACHTPELTTDHAHPLAELRGQTIRPYTDLLLHDMGEGLADRLSQDAATNREWRTPPLWGLGLTQAVNGHTRLLHDGRARNIEEAILWHGGEAAASQAAFRAATAAQRNDLVKFLESL
;
A
#
# COMPACT_ATOMS: atom_id res chain seq x y z
N MET A 1 -43.92 -13.08 -80.39
CA MET A 1 -45.05 -14.02 -80.55
C MET A 1 -45.29 -14.65 -79.18
N GLN A 2 -46.47 -14.47 -78.57
CA GLN A 2 -47.61 -15.43 -78.51
C GLN A 2 -47.29 -16.66 -77.64
N SER A 3 -48.17 -17.19 -76.78
CA SER A 3 -49.64 -17.09 -76.64
C SER A 3 -50.06 -17.36 -75.15
N LYS A 4 -50.96 -16.57 -74.51
CA LYS A 4 -52.43 -16.79 -74.32
C LYS A 4 -52.86 -18.07 -73.53
N PRO A 5 -54.02 -18.10 -72.82
CA PRO A 5 -54.80 -17.01 -72.19
C PRO A 5 -55.58 -17.38 -70.86
N ASP A 6 -56.37 -16.43 -70.34
CA ASP A 6 -57.63 -16.57 -69.55
C ASP A 6 -57.60 -17.19 -68.10
N THR A 7 -58.40 -16.79 -67.09
CA THR A 7 -59.39 -15.71 -66.76
C THR A 7 -59.62 -15.68 -65.21
N ARG A 8 -60.50 -14.95 -64.47
CA ARG A 8 -61.60 -13.94 -64.63
C ARG A 8 -61.91 -13.26 -63.25
N LEU A 9 -62.42 -12.00 -63.24
CA LEU A 9 -63.23 -11.31 -62.17
C LEU A 9 -62.60 -11.10 -60.75
N ALA A 10 -62.91 -10.06 -59.94
CA ALA A 10 -63.41 -8.68 -60.17
C ALA A 10 -63.35 -7.78 -58.89
N ARG A 11 -62.99 -6.48 -59.03
CA ARG A 11 -63.24 -5.31 -58.13
C ARG A 11 -62.55 -5.27 -56.72
N ALA A 12 -62.15 -4.12 -56.13
CA ALA A 12 -62.15 -2.70 -56.58
C ALA A 12 -61.20 -1.75 -55.77
N LEU A 13 -60.75 -0.65 -56.40
CA LEU A 13 -60.17 0.65 -55.94
C LEU A 13 -58.97 0.68 -54.92
N LEU A 14 -57.84 1.40 -55.14
CA LEU A 14 -57.54 2.86 -55.25
C LEU A 14 -57.49 3.54 -53.84
N VAL A 15 -56.40 4.18 -53.33
CA VAL A 15 -55.74 5.46 -53.75
C VAL A 15 -54.35 5.68 -53.06
N VAL A 16 -53.37 6.24 -53.80
CA VAL A 16 -52.16 7.08 -53.45
C VAL A 16 -51.43 6.98 -52.08
N CYS A 17 -50.08 6.86 -52.11
CA CYS A 17 -49.15 7.66 -51.25
C CYS A 17 -47.70 7.72 -51.81
N LEU A 18 -46.80 8.50 -51.17
CA LEU A 18 -45.47 8.94 -51.67
C LEU A 18 -44.25 8.07 -51.26
N SER A 19 -43.10 8.42 -51.85
CA SER A 19 -41.78 7.78 -51.74
C SER A 19 -40.99 8.05 -50.44
N LEU A 20 -40.31 7.03 -49.92
CA LEU A 20 -39.11 7.14 -49.05
C LEU A 20 -38.08 6.04 -49.42
N PRO A 21 -36.78 6.19 -49.06
CA PRO A 21 -35.70 5.30 -49.53
C PRO A 21 -35.59 3.97 -48.75
N LEU A 22 -34.99 2.98 -49.40
CA LEU A 22 -34.78 1.63 -48.86
C LEU A 22 -33.61 1.58 -47.87
N MET A 23 -33.91 1.61 -46.57
CA MET A 23 -32.92 1.26 -45.54
C MET A 23 -32.64 -0.25 -45.55
N LEU A 24 -31.45 -0.63 -46.02
CA LEU A 24 -30.89 -1.94 -45.75
C LEU A 24 -30.50 -2.01 -44.27
N LEU A 25 -31.32 -2.72 -43.48
CA LEU A 25 -30.99 -3.10 -42.11
C LEU A 25 -29.89 -4.17 -42.13
N SER A 26 -28.65 -3.72 -42.34
CA SER A 26 -27.44 -4.49 -42.07
C SER A 26 -27.35 -4.75 -40.57
N GLY A 27 -27.99 -5.84 -40.12
CA GLY A 27 -27.91 -6.28 -38.74
C GLY A 27 -26.45 -6.56 -38.38
N VAL A 28 -25.87 -5.68 -37.55
CA VAL A 28 -24.50 -5.86 -37.05
C VAL A 28 -24.48 -7.14 -36.22
N SER A 29 -23.84 -8.18 -36.75
CA SER A 29 -23.54 -9.38 -35.97
C SER A 29 -22.51 -9.00 -34.92
N GLN A 30 -23.00 -8.63 -33.74
CA GLN A 30 -22.17 -8.44 -32.55
C GLN A 30 -21.34 -9.71 -32.37
N ALA A 31 -20.02 -9.57 -32.28
CA ALA A 31 -19.15 -10.70 -32.00
C ALA A 31 -19.56 -11.29 -30.64
N GLN A 32 -20.09 -12.52 -30.66
CA GLN A 32 -20.44 -13.21 -29.43
C GLN A 32 -19.14 -13.71 -28.79
N THR A 33 -18.98 -13.38 -27.51
CA THR A 33 -17.77 -13.69 -26.73
C THR A 33 -18.02 -14.94 -25.90
N ASN A 34 -16.97 -15.72 -25.60
CA ASN A 34 -17.06 -16.71 -24.52
C ASN A 34 -17.21 -15.97 -23.18
N VAL A 35 -18.42 -15.89 -22.64
CA VAL A 35 -18.73 -15.19 -21.39
C VAL A 35 -18.44 -16.03 -20.14
N ALA A 36 -18.14 -17.32 -20.29
CA ALA A 36 -17.77 -18.21 -19.18
C ALA A 36 -16.26 -18.21 -18.85
N VAL A 37 -15.39 -17.69 -19.73
CA VAL A 37 -13.94 -17.80 -19.56
C VAL A 37 -13.45 -17.12 -18.26
N ASN A 38 -12.64 -17.83 -17.48
CA ASN A 38 -12.11 -17.42 -16.18
C ASN A 38 -13.17 -16.90 -15.19
N LYS A 39 -14.40 -17.39 -15.26
CA LYS A 39 -15.47 -17.09 -14.32
C LYS A 39 -15.45 -18.03 -13.09
N PRO A 40 -16.02 -17.63 -11.95
CA PRO A 40 -16.19 -18.52 -10.80
C PRO A 40 -17.00 -19.78 -11.17
N VAL A 41 -16.47 -20.95 -10.86
CA VAL A 41 -17.12 -22.25 -11.11
C VAL A 41 -17.26 -23.04 -9.81
N ALA A 42 -18.43 -23.61 -9.59
CA ALA A 42 -18.70 -24.62 -8.57
C ALA A 42 -19.02 -25.97 -9.23
N ALA A 43 -18.81 -27.08 -8.53
CA ALA A 43 -19.18 -28.41 -8.98
C ALA A 43 -19.66 -29.27 -7.79
N SER A 44 -20.36 -30.37 -8.08
CA SER A 44 -20.73 -31.36 -7.04
C SER A 44 -19.52 -32.03 -6.40
N SER A 45 -18.45 -32.24 -7.18
CA SER A 45 -17.19 -32.82 -6.74
C SER A 45 -16.06 -32.48 -7.73
N ALA A 46 -14.80 -32.59 -7.28
CA ALA A 46 -13.62 -32.23 -8.05
C ALA A 46 -12.39 -33.08 -7.63
N LEU A 47 -11.99 -34.02 -8.49
CA LEU A 47 -10.66 -34.67 -8.48
C LEU A 47 -9.64 -33.83 -9.29
N GLN A 48 -10.11 -33.05 -10.26
CA GLN A 48 -9.39 -31.94 -10.87
C GLN A 48 -10.23 -30.66 -10.72
N PRO A 49 -9.63 -29.47 -10.51
CA PRO A 49 -10.36 -28.24 -10.19
C PRO A 49 -11.49 -27.90 -11.19
N ALA A 50 -12.63 -27.41 -10.69
CA ALA A 50 -13.77 -27.05 -11.55
C ALA A 50 -13.49 -25.85 -12.47
N GLY A 51 -12.61 -24.93 -12.07
CA GLY A 51 -12.19 -23.80 -12.90
C GLY A 51 -11.46 -24.21 -14.18
N ASN A 52 -10.82 -25.39 -14.20
CA ASN A 52 -10.17 -25.96 -15.38
C ASN A 52 -11.12 -26.17 -16.56
N ALA A 53 -12.44 -26.22 -16.34
CA ALA A 53 -13.41 -26.34 -17.42
C ALA A 53 -13.73 -25.00 -18.10
N VAL A 54 -13.18 -23.86 -17.66
CA VAL A 54 -13.42 -22.54 -18.26
C VAL A 54 -12.16 -21.67 -18.33
N ASP A 55 -10.97 -22.24 -18.15
CA ASP A 55 -9.71 -21.47 -18.11
C ASP A 55 -9.21 -21.05 -19.50
N GLY A 56 -9.79 -21.61 -20.57
CA GLY A 56 -9.41 -21.38 -21.96
C GLY A 56 -8.31 -22.32 -22.46
N ASN A 57 -7.87 -23.30 -21.66
CA ASN A 57 -6.77 -24.20 -21.94
C ASN A 57 -7.25 -25.64 -22.13
N ALA A 58 -7.38 -26.09 -23.39
CA ALA A 58 -7.81 -27.45 -23.74
C ALA A 58 -6.84 -28.59 -23.30
N ALA A 59 -5.78 -28.30 -22.54
CA ALA A 59 -4.95 -29.29 -21.86
C ALA A 59 -5.30 -29.45 -20.35
N SER A 60 -6.03 -28.50 -19.76
CA SER A 60 -6.68 -28.61 -18.46
C SER A 60 -7.97 -29.42 -18.57
N ARG A 61 -8.48 -29.99 -17.47
CA ARG A 61 -9.87 -30.51 -17.39
C ARG A 61 -10.41 -30.44 -15.97
N TRP A 62 -11.72 -30.26 -15.81
CA TRP A 62 -12.44 -30.65 -14.60
C TRP A 62 -12.65 -32.17 -14.60
N GLU A 63 -12.69 -32.79 -13.43
CA GLU A 63 -13.02 -34.19 -13.24
C GLU A 63 -13.83 -34.36 -11.94
N SER A 64 -15.04 -34.92 -12.01
CA SER A 64 -15.83 -35.27 -10.81
C SER A 64 -15.29 -36.53 -10.13
N THR A 65 -15.67 -36.78 -8.87
CA THR A 65 -15.41 -38.08 -8.23
C THR A 65 -15.93 -39.22 -9.10
N HIS A 66 -15.21 -40.33 -9.13
CA HIS A 66 -15.62 -41.54 -9.83
C HIS A 66 -16.81 -42.21 -9.12
N GLY A 67 -17.66 -42.90 -9.88
CA GLY A 67 -18.83 -43.60 -9.33
C GLY A 67 -20.05 -42.71 -9.02
N GLU A 68 -19.88 -41.42 -8.71
CA GLU A 68 -21.00 -40.49 -8.45
C GLU A 68 -21.91 -40.29 -9.67
N THR A 69 -23.23 -40.21 -9.44
CA THR A 69 -24.28 -39.82 -10.41
C THR A 69 -25.59 -39.57 -9.65
N PRO A 70 -26.32 -38.46 -9.87
CA PRO A 70 -25.98 -37.33 -10.75
C PRO A 70 -24.75 -36.55 -10.27
N SER A 71 -24.17 -35.76 -11.16
CA SER A 71 -23.01 -34.88 -10.93
C SER A 71 -23.22 -33.58 -11.69
N TRP A 72 -22.63 -32.47 -11.28
CA TRP A 72 -22.84 -31.18 -11.96
C TRP A 72 -21.65 -30.22 -11.85
N ILE A 73 -21.60 -29.28 -12.79
CA ILE A 73 -20.69 -28.14 -12.81
C ILE A 73 -21.48 -26.88 -13.19
N SER A 74 -21.24 -25.75 -12.53
CA SER A 74 -21.97 -24.50 -12.75
C SER A 74 -21.08 -23.26 -12.66
N VAL A 75 -21.28 -22.33 -13.59
CA VAL A 75 -20.51 -21.08 -13.72
C VAL A 75 -21.36 -19.87 -13.36
N ASP A 76 -20.79 -18.92 -12.62
CA ASP A 76 -21.37 -17.58 -12.41
C ASP A 76 -20.76 -16.58 -13.41
N LEU A 77 -21.54 -16.14 -14.39
CA LEU A 77 -21.09 -15.18 -15.40
C LEU A 77 -20.85 -13.77 -14.79
N GLY A 78 -21.26 -13.53 -13.54
CA GLY A 78 -21.08 -12.31 -12.76
C GLY A 78 -22.15 -11.24 -12.98
N ALA A 79 -22.84 -11.30 -14.12
CA ALA A 79 -23.94 -10.43 -14.52
C ALA A 79 -24.97 -11.22 -15.35
N VAL A 80 -26.12 -10.62 -15.68
CA VAL A 80 -27.14 -11.28 -16.51
C VAL A 80 -26.80 -11.08 -18.00
N TYR A 81 -26.59 -12.18 -18.72
CA TYR A 81 -26.35 -12.19 -20.16
C TYR A 81 -27.56 -12.73 -20.91
N SER A 82 -27.82 -12.21 -22.11
CA SER A 82 -28.66 -12.88 -23.10
C SER A 82 -27.82 -13.97 -23.77
N LEU A 83 -28.20 -15.22 -23.61
CA LEU A 83 -27.40 -16.37 -24.02
C LEU A 83 -27.88 -16.96 -25.35
N SER A 84 -26.93 -17.42 -26.17
CA SER A 84 -27.16 -17.87 -27.54
C SER A 84 -26.67 -19.29 -27.84
N ARG A 85 -25.57 -19.73 -27.24
CA ARG A 85 -25.00 -21.08 -27.43
C ARG A 85 -24.17 -21.50 -26.22
N THR A 86 -24.07 -22.81 -25.98
CA THR A 86 -23.01 -23.41 -25.18
C THR A 86 -22.32 -24.52 -25.98
N GLU A 87 -21.05 -24.74 -25.68
CA GLU A 87 -20.19 -25.77 -26.25
C GLU A 87 -19.41 -26.46 -25.12
N ILE A 88 -19.37 -27.79 -25.10
CA ILE A 88 -18.80 -28.59 -24.00
C ILE A 88 -17.86 -29.63 -24.62
N ASP A 89 -16.55 -29.45 -24.40
CA ASP A 89 -15.52 -30.38 -24.83
C ASP A 89 -15.32 -31.46 -23.76
N TRP A 90 -15.95 -32.61 -23.93
CA TRP A 90 -15.85 -33.73 -22.99
C TRP A 90 -14.56 -34.55 -23.21
N GLU A 91 -14.00 -35.03 -22.09
CA GLU A 91 -13.10 -36.19 -22.11
C GLU A 91 -13.89 -37.48 -22.38
N ALA A 92 -13.21 -38.63 -22.49
CA ALA A 92 -13.83 -39.93 -22.60
C ALA A 92 -14.82 -40.23 -21.46
N ALA A 93 -14.48 -39.84 -20.23
CA ALA A 93 -15.35 -39.96 -19.05
C ALA A 93 -16.50 -38.94 -19.08
N ASN A 94 -17.46 -39.13 -19.99
CA ASN A 94 -18.54 -38.18 -20.26
C ASN A 94 -19.94 -38.66 -19.79
N ALA A 95 -20.92 -37.76 -19.94
CA ALA A 95 -22.34 -38.06 -19.77
C ALA A 95 -22.96 -38.70 -21.02
N ALA A 96 -23.85 -39.68 -20.82
CA ALA A 96 -24.88 -40.02 -21.80
C ALA A 96 -26.06 -39.06 -21.72
N ASN A 97 -26.50 -38.73 -20.50
CA ASN A 97 -27.65 -37.86 -20.28
C ASN A 97 -27.24 -36.70 -19.36
N TYR A 98 -27.57 -35.47 -19.77
CA TYR A 98 -27.40 -34.28 -18.96
C TYR A 98 -28.34 -33.17 -19.40
N GLU A 99 -28.46 -32.13 -18.56
CA GLU A 99 -29.22 -30.92 -18.86
C GLU A 99 -28.30 -29.70 -18.85
N VAL A 100 -28.50 -28.79 -19.80
CA VAL A 100 -28.01 -27.42 -19.66
C VAL A 100 -29.10 -26.61 -18.99
N GLN A 101 -28.78 -25.95 -17.88
CA GLN A 101 -29.72 -25.21 -17.04
C GLN A 101 -29.22 -23.78 -16.80
N GLY A 102 -30.13 -22.82 -16.69
CA GLY A 102 -29.85 -21.42 -16.41
C GLY A 102 -30.59 -20.91 -15.18
N SER A 103 -29.99 -19.96 -14.47
CA SER A 103 -30.56 -19.31 -13.29
C SER A 103 -30.17 -17.83 -13.23
N LEU A 104 -30.97 -17.03 -12.52
CA LEU A 104 -30.66 -15.64 -12.17
C LEU A 104 -30.01 -15.52 -10.78
N ASP A 105 -30.27 -16.49 -9.90
CA ASP A 105 -29.91 -16.49 -8.47
C ASP A 105 -29.00 -17.67 -8.05
N GLY A 106 -28.85 -18.70 -8.89
CA GLY A 106 -28.01 -19.88 -8.63
C GLY A 106 -28.72 -21.00 -7.84
N SER A 107 -29.97 -20.77 -7.41
CA SER A 107 -30.81 -21.73 -6.68
C SER A 107 -32.00 -22.24 -7.50
N GLN A 108 -32.65 -21.38 -8.28
CA GLN A 108 -33.80 -21.71 -9.13
C GLN A 108 -33.34 -21.96 -10.56
N TRP A 109 -33.39 -23.21 -11.00
CA TRP A 109 -32.78 -23.65 -12.27
C TRP A 109 -33.83 -23.96 -13.33
N THR A 110 -33.79 -23.21 -14.43
CA THR A 110 -34.60 -23.44 -15.63
C THR A 110 -33.82 -24.33 -16.60
N ARG A 111 -34.41 -25.42 -17.09
CA ARG A 111 -33.81 -26.25 -18.16
C ARG A 111 -33.82 -25.48 -19.48
N LEU A 112 -32.65 -25.33 -20.09
CA LEU A 112 -32.44 -24.67 -21.39
C LEU A 112 -32.28 -25.71 -22.51
N ALA A 113 -31.55 -26.79 -22.25
CA ALA A 113 -31.37 -27.92 -23.16
C ALA A 113 -31.26 -29.25 -22.40
N ILE A 114 -31.40 -30.37 -23.10
CA ILE A 114 -31.23 -31.72 -22.56
C ILE A 114 -30.63 -32.63 -23.64
N GLU A 115 -29.65 -33.43 -23.24
CA GLU A 115 -28.98 -34.43 -24.06
C GLU A 115 -29.27 -35.82 -23.51
N VAL A 116 -29.43 -36.84 -24.38
CA VAL A 116 -29.80 -38.21 -23.99
C VAL A 116 -29.18 -39.24 -24.93
N GLY A 117 -28.44 -40.21 -24.37
CA GLY A 117 -27.83 -41.31 -25.12
C GLY A 117 -26.42 -41.03 -25.66
N GLY A 118 -25.74 -39.98 -25.18
CA GLY A 118 -24.37 -39.64 -25.53
C GLY A 118 -23.37 -40.81 -25.38
N SER A 119 -22.49 -40.98 -26.37
CA SER A 119 -21.53 -42.08 -26.43
C SER A 119 -20.23 -41.79 -25.66
N PHE A 120 -19.61 -42.85 -25.13
CA PHE A 120 -18.31 -42.80 -24.45
C PHE A 120 -17.16 -42.45 -25.42
N GLY A 121 -16.18 -41.69 -24.96
CA GLY A 121 -15.07 -41.16 -25.77
C GLY A 121 -15.10 -39.63 -25.89
N ASN A 122 -13.94 -39.01 -26.16
CA ASN A 122 -13.82 -37.55 -26.27
C ASN A 122 -14.77 -37.02 -27.36
N ARG A 123 -15.56 -35.99 -27.04
CA ARG A 123 -16.51 -35.38 -27.98
C ARG A 123 -16.87 -33.95 -27.58
N THR A 124 -17.21 -33.13 -28.56
CA THR A 124 -17.75 -31.77 -28.33
C THR A 124 -19.26 -31.79 -28.52
N ASP A 125 -20.01 -31.42 -27.49
CA ASP A 125 -21.46 -31.22 -27.58
C ASP A 125 -21.78 -29.73 -27.69
N GLN A 126 -22.72 -29.34 -28.55
CA GLN A 126 -23.16 -27.95 -28.71
C GLN A 126 -24.68 -27.82 -28.57
N HIS A 127 -25.13 -26.83 -27.79
CA HIS A 127 -26.55 -26.52 -27.60
C HIS A 127 -26.84 -25.04 -27.87
N VAL A 128 -27.88 -24.76 -28.65
CA VAL A 128 -28.41 -23.39 -28.80
C VAL A 128 -29.12 -23.02 -27.50
N LEU A 129 -28.85 -21.81 -26.99
CA LEU A 129 -29.48 -21.27 -25.78
C LEU A 129 -30.40 -20.11 -26.14
N ALA A 130 -31.35 -19.84 -25.25
CA ALA A 130 -32.21 -18.67 -25.30
C ALA A 130 -32.58 -18.25 -23.89
N GLY A 131 -32.77 -16.94 -23.68
CA GLY A 131 -33.13 -16.37 -22.38
C GLY A 131 -31.96 -15.71 -21.67
N ASN A 132 -32.28 -15.15 -20.50
CA ASN A 132 -31.47 -14.15 -19.81
C ASN A 132 -31.05 -14.71 -18.45
N TYR A 133 -29.77 -15.03 -18.27
CA TYR A 133 -29.28 -15.76 -17.09
C TYR A 133 -27.94 -15.22 -16.60
N ARG A 134 -27.69 -15.36 -15.29
CA ARG A 134 -26.40 -15.06 -14.65
C ARG A 134 -25.60 -16.32 -14.39
N PHE A 135 -26.26 -17.40 -13.95
CA PHE A 135 -25.63 -18.67 -13.65
C PHE A 135 -26.02 -19.70 -14.70
N LEU A 136 -25.08 -20.55 -15.09
CA LEU A 136 -25.32 -21.70 -15.96
C LEU A 136 -24.86 -22.98 -15.26
N ARG A 137 -25.49 -24.12 -15.57
CA ARG A 137 -25.13 -25.44 -15.01
C ARG A 137 -25.26 -26.54 -16.05
N ILE A 138 -24.26 -27.41 -16.12
CA ILE A 138 -24.36 -28.73 -16.74
C ILE A 138 -24.71 -29.72 -15.62
N TYR A 139 -25.89 -30.33 -15.71
CA TYR A 139 -26.42 -31.26 -14.70
C TYR A 139 -26.48 -32.68 -15.28
N CYS A 140 -25.45 -33.49 -15.01
CA CYS A 140 -25.26 -34.82 -15.55
C CYS A 140 -26.10 -35.86 -14.79
N THR A 141 -27.04 -36.51 -15.49
CA THR A 141 -27.99 -37.45 -14.90
C THR A 141 -27.65 -38.91 -15.19
N GLN A 142 -26.84 -39.20 -16.22
CA GLN A 142 -26.37 -40.56 -16.51
C GLN A 142 -24.99 -40.54 -17.21
N ARG A 143 -24.05 -41.38 -16.75
CA ARG A 143 -22.78 -41.67 -17.44
C ARG A 143 -23.01 -42.43 -18.74
N SER A 144 -22.10 -42.25 -19.71
CA SER A 144 -22.09 -43.05 -20.93
C SER A 144 -21.75 -44.52 -20.68
N SER A 145 -22.27 -45.40 -21.54
CA SER A 145 -22.10 -46.85 -21.39
C SER A 145 -20.61 -47.22 -21.55
N GLY A 146 -20.03 -47.87 -20.55
CA GLY A 146 -18.59 -48.15 -20.47
C GLY A 146 -17.78 -47.13 -19.65
N ASN A 147 -18.35 -45.98 -19.27
CA ASN A 147 -17.68 -45.04 -18.36
C ASN A 147 -17.67 -45.59 -16.92
N LEU A 148 -16.50 -46.01 -16.44
CA LEU A 148 -16.27 -46.49 -15.07
C LEU A 148 -15.83 -45.38 -14.09
N TRP A 149 -15.66 -44.15 -14.57
CA TRP A 149 -15.07 -43.03 -13.85
C TRP A 149 -16.16 -42.03 -13.38
N GLY A 150 -15.85 -40.73 -13.40
CA GLY A 150 -16.77 -39.64 -13.12
C GLY A 150 -17.30 -39.00 -14.40
N TYR A 151 -17.41 -37.67 -14.37
CA TYR A 151 -17.67 -36.81 -15.52
C TYR A 151 -16.48 -35.84 -15.67
N SER A 152 -16.00 -35.62 -16.89
CA SER A 152 -14.83 -34.77 -17.14
C SER A 152 -14.96 -33.94 -18.42
N ILE A 153 -14.59 -32.66 -18.31
CA ILE A 153 -14.74 -31.62 -19.34
C ILE A 153 -13.40 -30.89 -19.44
N PHE A 154 -12.83 -30.82 -20.66
CA PHE A 154 -11.65 -30.04 -20.98
C PHE A 154 -11.96 -28.54 -21.00
N GLU A 155 -13.04 -28.12 -21.67
CA GLU A 155 -13.44 -26.70 -21.77
C GLU A 155 -14.96 -26.57 -22.01
N TRP A 156 -15.55 -25.53 -21.45
CA TRP A 156 -16.98 -25.21 -21.48
C TRP A 156 -17.18 -23.74 -21.87
N ARG A 157 -17.54 -23.52 -23.13
CA ARG A 157 -17.67 -22.18 -23.71
C ARG A 157 -19.14 -21.77 -23.76
N VAL A 158 -19.47 -20.60 -23.21
CA VAL A 158 -20.82 -20.04 -23.21
C VAL A 158 -20.82 -18.76 -24.03
N GLN A 159 -21.71 -18.67 -25.01
CA GLN A 159 -21.84 -17.53 -25.92
C GLN A 159 -23.03 -16.66 -25.51
N GLY A 160 -22.82 -15.34 -25.42
CA GLY A 160 -23.88 -14.39 -25.08
C GLY A 160 -23.43 -12.94 -25.10
N SER A 161 -24.38 -12.03 -24.87
CA SER A 161 -24.16 -10.58 -24.77
C SER A 161 -24.74 -10.02 -23.47
N LEU A 162 -24.06 -9.04 -22.87
CA LEU A 162 -24.45 -8.45 -21.59
C LEU A 162 -25.76 -7.65 -21.73
N LEU A 163 -26.71 -7.85 -20.82
CA LEU A 163 -27.96 -7.09 -20.81
C LEU A 163 -27.84 -5.85 -19.92
N ALA A 164 -27.90 -4.67 -20.54
CA ALA A 164 -27.86 -3.40 -19.84
C ALA A 164 -29.15 -3.17 -19.02
N SER A 165 -29.07 -3.27 -17.69
CA SER A 165 -30.18 -2.99 -16.78
C SER A 165 -30.29 -1.49 -16.49
N SER A 166 -31.38 -0.86 -16.94
CA SER A 166 -31.62 0.58 -16.77
C SER A 166 -32.15 0.94 -15.37
N ALA A 167 -31.32 0.77 -14.34
CA ALA A 167 -31.52 1.33 -13.00
C ALA A 167 -30.15 1.43 -12.28
N SER A 168 -29.99 2.44 -11.41
CA SER A 168 -28.72 2.69 -10.73
C SER A 168 -28.34 1.58 -9.75
N SER A 169 -27.18 0.96 -9.98
CA SER A 169 -26.38 0.31 -8.94
C SER A 169 -24.91 0.36 -9.31
N ALA A 170 -24.09 0.89 -8.41
CA ALA A 170 -22.65 0.64 -8.43
C ALA A 170 -22.37 -0.85 -8.15
N LEU A 171 -21.09 -1.26 -8.19
CA LEU A 171 -20.66 -2.51 -7.57
C LEU A 171 -21.19 -2.54 -6.13
N ALA A 172 -22.18 -3.40 -5.87
CA ALA A 172 -22.88 -3.46 -4.60
C ALA A 172 -21.95 -4.10 -3.56
N LEU A 173 -21.13 -3.27 -2.92
CA LEU A 173 -20.33 -3.63 -1.76
C LEU A 173 -21.22 -4.23 -0.66
N PRO A 174 -20.70 -5.15 0.17
CA PRO A 174 -21.42 -5.56 1.36
C PRO A 174 -21.70 -4.35 2.26
N LEU A 175 -22.87 -4.35 2.90
CA LEU A 175 -23.25 -3.36 3.89
C LEU A 175 -22.25 -3.37 5.06
N PRO A 176 -21.77 -2.21 5.52
CA PRO A 176 -20.84 -2.14 6.64
C PRO A 176 -21.49 -2.67 7.92
N VAL A 177 -20.81 -3.60 8.58
CA VAL A 177 -21.19 -4.09 9.90
C VAL A 177 -20.60 -3.18 10.97
N ALA A 178 -21.45 -2.61 11.81
CA ALA A 178 -21.03 -1.72 12.90
C ALA A 178 -20.51 -2.51 14.12
N GLN A 179 -21.11 -3.67 14.43
CA GLN A 179 -20.63 -4.60 15.46
C GLN A 179 -20.94 -6.05 15.11
N VAL A 180 -20.09 -6.97 15.58
CA VAL A 180 -20.34 -8.42 15.55
C VAL A 180 -20.21 -9.03 16.94
N THR A 181 -21.07 -10.00 17.23
CA THR A 181 -21.11 -10.77 18.48
C THR A 181 -21.34 -12.24 18.16
N ALA A 182 -20.94 -13.15 19.05
CA ALA A 182 -21.12 -14.59 18.86
C ALA A 182 -21.30 -15.32 20.20
N SER A 183 -21.89 -16.51 20.16
CA SER A 183 -22.11 -17.36 21.35
C SER A 183 -20.82 -17.87 22.00
N SER A 184 -19.74 -18.04 21.21
CA SER A 184 -18.40 -18.39 21.68
C SER A 184 -17.36 -18.13 20.58
N GLN A 185 -16.08 -18.02 20.95
CA GLN A 185 -14.97 -17.61 20.09
C GLN A 185 -13.67 -18.30 20.53
N LEU A 186 -13.26 -19.36 19.82
CA LEU A 186 -11.86 -19.84 19.78
C LEU A 186 -11.03 -19.01 18.80
N GLN A 187 -11.66 -18.57 17.71
CA GLN A 187 -11.19 -17.47 16.87
C GLN A 187 -12.23 -16.33 16.91
N PRO A 188 -11.79 -15.04 16.85
CA PRO A 188 -12.69 -13.90 16.97
C PRO A 188 -13.84 -13.90 15.95
N ALA A 189 -15.01 -13.38 16.33
CA ALA A 189 -16.15 -13.26 15.41
C ALA A 189 -15.96 -12.19 14.32
N ALA A 190 -14.98 -11.29 14.47
CA ALA A 190 -14.58 -10.34 13.44
C ALA A 190 -13.90 -11.02 12.24
N ASN A 191 -13.28 -12.18 12.45
CA ASN A 191 -12.61 -12.98 11.42
C ASN A 191 -13.58 -13.67 10.43
N ALA A 192 -14.87 -13.35 10.47
CA ALA A 192 -15.86 -13.74 9.47
C ALA A 192 -16.41 -12.53 8.70
N LEU A 193 -15.75 -11.37 8.83
CA LEU A 193 -16.17 -10.06 8.34
C LEU A 193 -14.98 -9.14 8.00
N ASP A 194 -13.77 -9.70 7.89
CA ASP A 194 -12.52 -8.95 7.67
C ASP A 194 -12.08 -8.94 6.19
N ASN A 195 -12.81 -9.66 5.33
CA ASN A 195 -12.56 -9.87 3.91
C ASN A 195 -11.21 -10.56 3.61
N ASN A 196 -10.68 -11.34 4.55
CA ASN A 196 -9.46 -12.15 4.38
C ASN A 196 -9.78 -13.66 4.45
N PRO A 197 -9.73 -14.40 3.32
CA PRO A 197 -10.07 -15.83 3.31
C PRO A 197 -9.07 -16.73 4.06
N ALA A 198 -7.99 -16.19 4.62
CA ALA A 198 -7.08 -16.92 5.50
C ALA A 198 -7.46 -16.85 7.00
N THR A 199 -8.35 -15.93 7.40
CA THR A 199 -8.90 -15.84 8.76
C THR A 199 -10.33 -16.39 8.81
N ARG A 200 -10.76 -16.86 9.99
CA ARG A 200 -12.10 -17.42 10.21
C ARG A 200 -12.58 -17.17 11.65
N TRP A 201 -13.89 -17.01 11.86
CA TRP A 201 -14.53 -17.19 13.16
C TRP A 201 -14.60 -18.69 13.50
N GLU A 202 -14.53 -19.04 14.79
CA GLU A 202 -14.67 -20.42 15.25
C GLU A 202 -15.30 -20.46 16.65
N THR A 203 -16.36 -21.24 16.84
CA THR A 203 -16.94 -21.50 18.17
C THR A 203 -16.11 -22.51 18.96
N ASN A 204 -16.21 -22.49 20.30
CA ASN A 204 -15.72 -23.58 21.16
C ASN A 204 -16.14 -24.97 20.62
N HIS A 205 -15.19 -25.90 20.53
CA HIS A 205 -15.46 -27.28 20.09
C HIS A 205 -16.61 -27.92 20.89
N GLY A 206 -17.48 -28.66 20.20
CA GLY A 206 -18.66 -29.29 20.77
C GLY A 206 -19.87 -28.36 20.97
N ALA A 207 -19.73 -27.03 20.84
CA ALA A 207 -20.85 -26.10 21.00
C ALA A 207 -21.97 -26.33 19.98
N GLY A 208 -23.23 -26.26 20.44
CA GLY A 208 -24.43 -26.46 19.62
C GLY A 208 -25.70 -26.45 20.47
N PRO A 209 -26.75 -25.67 20.11
CA PRO A 209 -26.76 -24.64 19.07
C PRO A 209 -25.78 -23.50 19.37
N ALA A 210 -25.38 -22.75 18.34
CA ALA A 210 -24.46 -21.63 18.43
C ALA A 210 -24.86 -20.52 17.45
N TRP A 211 -24.28 -19.32 17.56
CA TRP A 211 -24.63 -18.22 16.66
C TRP A 211 -23.54 -17.16 16.52
N ILE A 212 -23.60 -16.45 15.39
CA ILE A 212 -22.90 -15.19 15.11
C ILE A 212 -23.94 -14.16 14.64
N ALA A 213 -23.89 -12.95 15.18
CA ALA A 213 -24.86 -11.88 14.94
C ALA A 213 -24.17 -10.54 14.71
N VAL A 214 -24.74 -9.73 13.82
CA VAL A 214 -24.24 -8.41 13.44
C VAL A 214 -25.26 -7.32 13.73
N ASP A 215 -24.76 -6.13 14.03
CA ASP A 215 -25.49 -4.86 14.01
C ASP A 215 -25.02 -4.07 12.79
N LEU A 216 -25.94 -3.68 11.89
CA LEU A 216 -25.65 -2.80 10.74
C LEU A 216 -25.68 -1.30 11.11
N GLY A 217 -25.87 -0.96 12.39
CA GLY A 217 -25.97 0.40 12.92
C GLY A 217 -27.33 1.06 12.68
N ALA A 218 -27.94 0.82 11.51
CA ALA A 218 -29.27 1.27 11.13
C ALA A 218 -30.10 0.14 10.49
N ALA A 219 -31.40 0.36 10.28
CA ALA A 219 -32.24 -0.60 9.58
C ALA A 219 -32.07 -0.45 8.05
N HIS A 220 -31.60 -1.52 7.40
CA HIS A 220 -31.37 -1.57 5.95
C HIS A 220 -32.44 -2.41 5.26
N SER A 221 -32.78 -2.07 4.02
CA SER A 221 -33.58 -2.93 3.14
C SER A 221 -32.66 -4.00 2.56
N LEU A 222 -32.76 -5.22 3.08
CA LEU A 222 -31.86 -6.32 2.72
C LEU A 222 -32.26 -6.96 1.39
N THR A 223 -31.27 -7.51 0.68
CA THR A 223 -31.46 -8.23 -0.59
C THR A 223 -30.78 -9.61 -0.61
N ARG A 224 -29.60 -9.75 0.00
CA ARG A 224 -28.82 -11.00 -0.05
C ARG A 224 -27.85 -11.13 1.13
N ALA A 225 -27.52 -12.36 1.51
CA ALA A 225 -26.35 -12.70 2.32
C ALA A 225 -25.54 -13.82 1.65
N VAL A 226 -24.24 -13.87 1.90
CA VAL A 226 -23.30 -14.89 1.40
C VAL A 226 -22.44 -15.32 2.57
N ILE A 227 -22.40 -16.62 2.87
CA ILE A 227 -21.69 -17.18 4.04
C ILE A 227 -20.65 -18.19 3.54
N ASP A 228 -19.37 -17.85 3.64
CA ASP A 228 -18.25 -18.69 3.25
C ASP A 228 -17.83 -19.55 4.47
N TRP A 229 -18.32 -20.79 4.54
CA TRP A 229 -18.07 -21.72 5.65
C TRP A 229 -16.72 -22.46 5.52
N GLU A 230 -16.08 -22.69 6.66
CA GLU A 230 -14.99 -23.67 6.80
C GLU A 230 -15.56 -25.10 6.94
N ALA A 231 -14.71 -26.13 6.87
CA ALA A 231 -15.11 -27.53 6.95
C ALA A 231 -16.04 -27.85 8.13
N ALA A 232 -15.75 -27.30 9.32
CA ALA A 232 -16.58 -27.38 10.51
C ALA A 232 -17.83 -26.49 10.41
N ASN A 233 -18.68 -26.76 9.43
CA ASN A 233 -19.89 -25.98 9.15
C ASN A 233 -21.15 -26.48 9.91
N ALA A 234 -22.25 -25.73 9.74
CA ALA A 234 -23.59 -26.16 10.13
C ALA A 234 -24.25 -27.03 9.03
N ALA A 235 -24.91 -28.12 9.42
CA ALA A 235 -25.91 -28.78 8.58
C ALA A 235 -27.21 -27.99 8.55
N ASP A 236 -27.68 -27.59 9.75
CA ASP A 236 -28.91 -26.83 9.91
C ASP A 236 -28.62 -25.48 10.57
N TYR A 237 -29.14 -24.40 9.97
CA TYR A 237 -29.12 -23.07 10.57
C TYR A 237 -30.28 -22.20 10.05
N GLN A 238 -30.56 -21.16 10.82
CA GLN A 238 -31.50 -20.10 10.47
C GLN A 238 -30.74 -18.78 10.27
N LEU A 239 -30.99 -18.08 9.17
CA LEU A 239 -30.59 -16.69 9.02
C LEU A 239 -31.78 -15.82 9.44
N GLN A 240 -31.60 -15.08 10.52
CA GLN A 240 -32.65 -14.32 11.21
C GLN A 240 -32.36 -12.81 11.14
N GLY A 241 -33.40 -12.00 11.12
CA GLY A 241 -33.35 -10.54 11.18
C GLY A 241 -34.02 -10.00 12.44
N SER A 242 -33.54 -8.87 12.97
CA SER A 242 -34.16 -8.17 14.10
C SER A 242 -34.04 -6.64 13.97
N GLN A 243 -34.91 -5.93 14.68
CA GLN A 243 -34.87 -4.47 14.83
C GLN A 243 -34.26 -4.04 16.19
N ASP A 244 -34.22 -4.95 17.17
CA ASP A 244 -33.86 -4.66 18.57
C ASP A 244 -32.86 -5.64 19.21
N ASN A 245 -32.31 -6.58 18.41
CA ASN A 245 -31.38 -7.65 18.81
C ASN A 245 -31.99 -8.70 19.78
N SER A 246 -33.28 -8.61 20.11
CA SER A 246 -33.98 -9.48 21.06
C SER A 246 -35.13 -10.27 20.42
N GLN A 247 -35.94 -9.64 19.56
CA GLN A 247 -37.03 -10.26 18.81
C GLN A 247 -36.53 -10.63 17.41
N TRP A 248 -36.47 -11.92 17.11
CA TRP A 248 -35.85 -12.45 15.89
C TRP A 248 -36.90 -13.02 14.94
N VAL A 249 -36.94 -12.50 13.71
CA VAL A 249 -37.75 -13.01 12.60
C VAL A 249 -36.86 -13.92 11.75
N ASN A 250 -37.31 -15.12 11.44
CA ASN A 250 -36.58 -16.02 10.54
C ASN A 250 -36.72 -15.52 9.08
N LEU A 251 -35.61 -15.27 8.41
CA LEU A 251 -35.58 -14.83 7.00
C LEU A 251 -35.46 -16.04 6.07
N THR A 252 -34.62 -17.00 6.41
CA THR A 252 -34.48 -18.28 5.69
C THR A 252 -33.88 -19.36 6.59
N THR A 253 -34.26 -20.61 6.34
CA THR A 253 -33.73 -21.81 7.02
C THR A 253 -33.02 -22.69 6.01
N ARG A 254 -31.82 -23.18 6.35
CA ARG A 254 -31.11 -24.21 5.60
C ARG A 254 -30.94 -25.45 6.47
N THR A 255 -31.07 -26.64 5.90
CA THR A 255 -30.98 -27.92 6.60
C THR A 255 -30.24 -28.98 5.79
N GLY A 256 -29.73 -30.01 6.47
CA GLY A 256 -29.15 -31.22 5.87
C GLY A 256 -27.83 -31.01 5.12
N ALA A 257 -27.16 -29.87 5.29
CA ALA A 257 -25.95 -29.56 4.54
C ALA A 257 -24.71 -30.38 4.99
N ALA A 258 -23.90 -30.81 4.03
CA ALA A 258 -22.74 -31.67 4.28
C ALA A 258 -21.55 -30.94 4.93
N PHE A 259 -20.66 -31.71 5.57
CA PHE A 259 -19.37 -31.28 6.11
C PHE A 259 -18.39 -30.93 4.97
N GLY A 260 -17.51 -29.94 5.18
CA GLY A 260 -16.57 -29.43 4.18
C GLY A 260 -16.77 -27.94 3.82
N ASN A 261 -15.73 -27.29 3.29
CA ASN A 261 -15.78 -25.87 2.92
C ASN A 261 -16.89 -25.62 1.90
N ARG A 262 -17.69 -24.56 2.07
CA ARG A 262 -18.76 -24.20 1.12
C ARG A 262 -19.21 -22.75 1.24
N THR A 263 -19.66 -22.15 0.14
CA THR A 263 -20.33 -20.86 0.14
C THR A 263 -21.85 -21.03 0.10
N ASP A 264 -22.55 -20.46 1.07
CA ASP A 264 -24.00 -20.43 1.16
C ASP A 264 -24.50 -19.02 0.78
N THR A 265 -24.82 -18.82 -0.50
CA THR A 265 -25.56 -17.63 -0.96
C THR A 265 -27.05 -17.78 -0.66
N LEU A 266 -27.65 -16.71 -0.13
CA LEU A 266 -29.02 -16.65 0.36
C LEU A 266 -29.65 -15.31 -0.02
N ASP A 267 -30.67 -15.30 -0.89
CA ASP A 267 -31.48 -14.10 -1.06
C ASP A 267 -32.39 -13.90 0.16
N ILE A 268 -32.46 -12.67 0.64
CA ILE A 268 -33.21 -12.28 1.85
C ILE A 268 -33.91 -10.96 1.61
N SER A 269 -35.04 -10.73 2.28
CA SER A 269 -35.83 -9.51 2.08
C SER A 269 -36.42 -8.96 3.38
N GLY A 270 -36.71 -7.67 3.38
CA GLY A 270 -37.30 -6.95 4.52
C GLY A 270 -36.34 -5.90 5.09
N SER A 271 -36.84 -5.14 6.06
CA SER A 271 -36.07 -4.12 6.78
C SER A 271 -35.64 -4.67 8.14
N TYR A 272 -34.33 -4.71 8.40
CA TYR A 272 -33.74 -5.13 9.67
C TYR A 272 -32.45 -4.37 9.95
N ARG A 273 -32.14 -4.18 11.24
CA ARG A 273 -30.88 -3.60 11.72
C ARG A 273 -29.87 -4.68 12.12
N TYR A 274 -30.36 -5.74 12.72
CA TYR A 274 -29.55 -6.86 13.18
C TYR A 274 -29.80 -8.08 12.28
N LEU A 275 -28.74 -8.84 11.99
CA LEU A 275 -28.86 -10.18 11.41
C LEU A 275 -28.17 -11.19 12.32
N ARG A 276 -28.59 -12.46 12.28
CA ARG A 276 -27.94 -13.56 12.99
C ARG A 276 -27.99 -14.86 12.20
N ILE A 277 -26.84 -15.52 12.05
CA ILE A 277 -26.75 -16.93 11.71
C ILE A 277 -26.91 -17.71 13.02
N TYR A 278 -28.05 -18.38 13.20
CA TYR A 278 -28.35 -19.22 14.35
C TYR A 278 -28.22 -20.69 13.92
N ALA A 279 -27.06 -21.29 14.20
CA ALA A 279 -26.70 -22.63 13.80
C ALA A 279 -27.25 -23.67 14.80
N THR A 280 -28.17 -24.50 14.34
CA THR A 280 -28.93 -25.44 15.17
C THR A 280 -28.32 -26.84 15.19
N GLN A 281 -27.68 -27.29 14.10
CA GLN A 281 -27.12 -28.64 13.98
C GLN A 281 -25.78 -28.60 13.24
N ARG A 282 -24.74 -29.21 13.83
CA ARG A 282 -23.46 -29.45 13.15
C ARG A 282 -23.61 -30.55 12.08
N SER A 283 -22.85 -30.43 11.00
CA SER A 283 -22.87 -31.41 9.90
C SER A 283 -22.32 -32.79 10.30
N ALA A 284 -22.76 -33.82 9.59
CA ALA A 284 -22.37 -35.20 9.88
C ALA A 284 -20.84 -35.38 9.71
N GLY A 285 -20.17 -35.80 10.78
CA GLY A 285 -18.70 -35.88 10.86
C GLY A 285 -18.04 -34.70 11.59
N ASN A 286 -18.72 -33.56 11.74
CA ASN A 286 -18.17 -32.39 12.42
C ASN A 286 -18.04 -32.61 13.94
N SER A 287 -16.81 -32.94 14.35
CA SER A 287 -16.43 -33.16 15.76
C SER A 287 -15.96 -31.87 16.47
N TRP A 288 -15.91 -30.75 15.75
CA TRP A 288 -15.43 -29.46 16.23
C TRP A 288 -16.62 -28.56 16.62
N GLY A 289 -16.63 -27.31 16.17
CA GLY A 289 -17.68 -26.32 16.41
C GLY A 289 -18.40 -25.92 15.12
N TYR A 290 -18.68 -24.62 15.00
CA TYR A 290 -19.07 -23.95 13.77
C TYR A 290 -17.98 -22.95 13.39
N SER A 291 -17.60 -22.88 12.11
CA SER A 291 -16.56 -21.97 11.63
C SER A 291 -16.87 -21.37 10.25
N ILE A 292 -16.59 -20.08 10.09
CA ILE A 292 -16.94 -19.25 8.92
C ILE A 292 -15.74 -18.38 8.57
N PHE A 293 -15.28 -18.43 7.33
CA PHE A 293 -14.25 -17.55 6.77
C PHE A 293 -14.80 -16.15 6.50
N GLU A 294 -16.00 -16.01 5.93
CA GLU A 294 -16.58 -14.70 5.57
C GLU A 294 -18.12 -14.69 5.58
N TRP A 295 -18.74 -13.54 5.84
CA TRP A 295 -20.19 -13.33 5.85
C TRP A 295 -20.58 -11.95 5.27
N LYS A 296 -20.79 -11.90 3.95
CA LYS A 296 -21.11 -10.67 3.21
C LYS A 296 -22.62 -10.46 3.12
N ILE A 297 -23.11 -9.28 3.53
CA ILE A 297 -24.54 -8.93 3.57
C ILE A 297 -24.80 -7.78 2.60
N TYR A 298 -25.89 -7.80 1.84
CA TYR A 298 -26.19 -6.82 0.79
C TYR A 298 -27.59 -6.24 0.96
N GLY A 299 -27.74 -4.97 0.59
CA GLY A 299 -29.00 -4.22 0.68
C GLY A 299 -28.76 -2.72 0.45
N SER A 300 -29.75 -1.90 0.82
CA SER A 300 -29.69 -0.43 0.71
C SER A 300 -30.10 0.27 2.00
N ALA A 301 -29.62 1.50 2.19
CA ALA A 301 -30.09 2.37 3.26
C ALA A 301 -31.52 2.86 2.98
N ILE A 302 -32.37 2.89 4.01
CA ILE A 302 -33.77 3.32 3.86
C ILE A 302 -33.84 4.84 3.96
N SER A 303 -34.01 5.52 2.83
CA SER A 303 -34.24 6.96 2.78
C SER A 303 -35.56 7.32 3.46
N ALA A 304 -35.51 8.09 4.55
CA ALA A 304 -36.70 8.59 5.23
C ALA A 304 -37.43 9.63 4.35
N SER A 305 -38.56 9.25 3.76
CA SER A 305 -39.36 10.13 2.91
C SER A 305 -40.07 11.20 3.75
N SER A 306 -39.73 12.47 3.51
CA SER A 306 -40.24 13.62 4.24
C SER A 306 -41.67 14.00 3.79
N SER A 307 -42.67 13.36 4.39
CA SER A 307 -44.09 13.69 4.20
C SER A 307 -44.45 15.03 4.85
N SER A 308 -44.43 16.09 4.04
CA SER A 308 -44.74 17.46 4.50
C SER A 308 -46.22 17.65 4.85
N ARG A 309 -46.49 18.26 6.01
CA ARG A 309 -47.72 19.04 6.25
C ARG A 309 -47.52 20.13 7.31
N SER A 310 -48.35 21.15 7.20
CA SER A 310 -48.22 22.45 7.88
C SER A 310 -49.10 22.55 9.14
N SER A 311 -48.73 23.45 10.07
CA SER A 311 -49.60 24.47 10.72
C SER A 311 -49.44 24.62 12.24
N GLN A 312 -49.25 25.89 12.65
CA GLN A 312 -49.76 26.57 13.86
C GLN A 312 -49.28 26.17 15.28
N VAL A 313 -48.37 27.00 15.80
CA VAL A 313 -48.57 27.94 16.92
C VAL A 313 -49.73 27.64 17.91
N SER A 314 -49.41 27.44 19.20
CA SER A 314 -49.94 28.27 20.32
C SER A 314 -49.34 27.94 21.71
N SER A 315 -48.80 28.98 22.36
CA SER A 315 -48.76 29.33 23.80
C SER A 315 -48.87 28.29 24.95
N SER A 316 -48.06 28.56 25.99
CA SER A 316 -48.33 28.41 27.45
C SER A 316 -48.43 27.02 28.08
N ALA A 317 -48.18 26.80 29.39
CA ALA A 317 -47.34 27.49 30.41
C ALA A 317 -47.40 26.66 31.73
N ILE A 318 -46.51 26.93 32.72
CA ILE A 318 -46.70 26.63 34.17
C ILE A 318 -46.70 25.11 34.54
N SER A 319 -46.11 24.61 35.64
CA SER A 319 -45.25 25.21 36.66
C SER A 319 -44.29 24.20 37.33
N SER A 320 -43.41 24.77 38.16
CA SER A 320 -42.57 24.18 39.20
C SER A 320 -43.20 23.09 40.11
N SER A 321 -42.35 22.16 40.56
CA SER A 321 -42.20 21.88 41.99
C SER A 321 -40.76 21.41 42.34
N LEU A 322 -40.29 21.79 43.53
CA LEU A 322 -39.02 21.36 44.13
C LEU A 322 -39.32 20.44 45.33
N VAL A 323 -38.30 19.75 45.85
CA VAL A 323 -37.88 19.71 47.29
C VAL A 323 -37.20 18.39 47.69
N SER A 324 -35.99 18.52 48.27
CA SER A 324 -35.32 17.77 49.35
C SER A 324 -35.80 16.34 49.71
N SER A 325 -34.99 15.26 49.65
CA SER A 325 -33.71 14.93 50.34
C SER A 325 -33.81 14.38 51.78
N SER A 326 -33.18 13.23 52.06
CA SER A 326 -32.50 12.94 53.35
C SER A 326 -31.63 11.66 53.28
N ARG A 327 -30.76 11.47 54.30
CA ARG A 327 -29.98 10.24 54.60
C ARG A 327 -30.79 9.39 55.65
N SER A 328 -30.42 8.23 56.21
CA SER A 328 -29.11 7.54 56.37
C SER A 328 -29.22 6.07 56.85
N SER A 329 -28.11 5.31 56.70
CA SER A 329 -27.47 4.37 57.69
C SER A 329 -28.11 3.06 58.24
N GLN A 330 -27.39 1.94 57.97
CA GLN A 330 -26.84 0.91 58.92
C GLN A 330 -27.63 -0.30 59.50
N SER A 331 -27.17 -1.51 59.11
CA SER A 331 -26.96 -2.76 59.93
C SER A 331 -28.19 -3.49 60.56
N SER A 332 -28.17 -4.76 61.03
CA SER A 332 -27.19 -5.87 61.21
C SER A 332 -27.95 -7.23 61.34
N SER A 333 -27.39 -8.45 61.53
CA SER A 333 -26.28 -9.18 60.87
C SER A 333 -26.22 -10.68 61.33
N ARG A 334 -25.71 -11.62 60.49
CA ARG A 334 -25.26 -13.02 60.81
C ARG A 334 -26.41 -14.04 61.11
N SER A 335 -26.23 -15.37 61.22
CA SER A 335 -25.07 -16.28 61.47
C SER A 335 -25.42 -17.75 61.03
N SER A 336 -24.58 -18.82 60.96
CA SER A 336 -23.13 -19.03 60.70
C SER A 336 -22.72 -20.53 60.89
N SER A 337 -22.05 -21.23 59.94
CA SER A 337 -21.29 -22.51 60.14
C SER A 337 -20.63 -23.02 58.82
N SER A 338 -19.49 -23.72 58.78
CA SER A 338 -18.50 -24.07 59.83
C SER A 338 -17.10 -24.44 59.27
N VAL A 339 -16.05 -23.83 59.85
CA VAL A 339 -14.70 -24.32 60.24
C VAL A 339 -14.09 -25.59 59.57
N VAL A 340 -12.85 -25.48 59.06
CA VAL A 340 -11.62 -26.26 59.46
C VAL A 340 -10.42 -25.81 58.60
N SER A 341 -9.19 -25.93 59.14
CA SER A 341 -7.92 -25.60 58.46
C SER A 341 -6.97 -26.81 58.40
N SER A 342 -6.16 -26.91 57.33
CA SER A 342 -4.74 -27.35 57.39
C SER A 342 -4.09 -27.41 55.99
N GLN A 343 -2.77 -27.21 55.98
CA GLN A 343 -1.80 -27.67 54.98
C GLN A 343 -0.79 -28.58 55.72
N PRO A 344 0.07 -29.41 55.07
CA PRO A 344 0.74 -29.09 53.79
C PRO A 344 1.07 -30.28 52.83
N THR A 345 1.84 -29.92 51.80
CA THR A 345 2.83 -30.73 51.03
C THR A 345 2.40 -31.69 49.91
N ALA A 346 3.07 -31.47 48.77
CA ALA A 346 3.51 -32.43 47.73
C ALA A 346 2.46 -33.13 46.84
N LEU A 347 2.30 -32.61 45.62
CA LEU A 347 2.52 -33.37 44.38
C LEU A 347 2.93 -32.42 43.23
N GLN A 348 3.33 -32.97 42.08
CA GLN A 348 4.19 -32.27 41.10
C GLN A 348 3.43 -31.35 40.12
N TYR A 349 4.04 -30.21 39.78
CA TYR A 349 3.66 -29.41 38.62
C TYR A 349 4.31 -29.97 37.35
N GLN A 350 3.53 -30.24 36.31
CA GLN A 350 4.04 -30.14 34.94
C GLN A 350 4.12 -28.65 34.57
N PRO A 351 5.27 -28.13 34.11
CA PRO A 351 5.35 -26.75 33.66
C PRO A 351 4.65 -26.60 32.30
N LEU A 352 3.89 -25.52 32.10
CA LEU A 352 3.22 -25.25 30.82
C LEU A 352 4.19 -24.88 29.67
N PHE A 353 5.48 -24.71 29.97
CA PHE A 353 6.55 -24.49 29.00
C PHE A 353 7.79 -25.31 29.39
N ALA A 354 8.58 -25.72 28.40
CA ALA A 354 9.74 -26.59 28.61
C ALA A 354 10.91 -25.87 29.29
N THR A 355 11.84 -26.64 29.86
CA THR A 355 13.15 -26.16 30.35
C THR A 355 14.15 -25.85 29.21
N GLN A 356 13.66 -25.69 27.97
CA GLN A 356 14.42 -25.31 26.79
C GLN A 356 13.57 -24.34 25.93
N PHE A 357 14.19 -23.28 25.44
CA PHE A 357 13.54 -22.23 24.64
C PHE A 357 13.45 -22.60 23.16
N PRO A 358 12.32 -22.34 22.49
CA PRO A 358 12.30 -21.87 21.11
C PRO A 358 12.73 -20.39 21.07
N ALA A 359 13.57 -20.00 20.11
CA ALA A 359 13.82 -18.59 19.82
C ALA A 359 12.71 -18.03 18.90
N GLY A 360 12.34 -16.75 19.05
CA GLY A 360 11.31 -16.13 18.20
C GLY A 360 11.09 -14.63 18.45
N GLU A 361 10.73 -14.24 19.67
CA GLU A 361 10.43 -12.83 19.99
C GLU A 361 11.56 -12.15 20.77
N ALA A 362 12.25 -11.20 20.11
CA ALA A 362 13.33 -10.43 20.71
C ALA A 362 12.79 -9.36 21.68
N ARG A 363 12.73 -9.69 22.97
CA ARG A 363 12.64 -8.67 24.02
C ARG A 363 14.01 -8.03 24.19
N ASN A 364 14.14 -6.77 23.80
CA ASN A 364 15.39 -6.00 23.96
C ASN A 364 15.71 -5.64 25.43
N TRP A 365 15.05 -6.27 26.41
CA TRP A 365 15.46 -6.30 27.80
C TRP A 365 14.82 -7.47 28.55
N ARG A 366 15.44 -7.85 29.67
CA ARG A 366 14.94 -8.81 30.68
C ARG A 366 15.16 -8.24 32.09
N ILE A 367 14.52 -8.83 33.09
CA ILE A 367 14.83 -8.56 34.51
C ILE A 367 15.23 -9.90 35.14
N GLU A 368 16.41 -9.93 35.76
CA GLU A 368 16.94 -11.12 36.42
C GLU A 368 16.25 -11.36 37.78
N PRO A 369 16.32 -12.60 38.33
CA PRO A 369 15.73 -12.92 39.64
C PRO A 369 16.26 -12.10 40.82
N ASP A 370 17.42 -11.44 40.68
CA ASP A 370 18.00 -10.54 41.69
C ASP A 370 17.56 -9.07 41.54
N GLY A 371 16.69 -8.77 40.58
CA GLY A 371 16.21 -7.42 40.27
C GLY A 371 17.08 -6.64 39.28
N THR A 372 18.20 -7.19 38.79
CA THR A 372 19.00 -6.56 37.73
C THR A 372 18.17 -6.40 36.46
N ILE A 373 18.11 -5.18 35.93
CA ILE A 373 17.55 -4.90 34.60
C ILE A 373 18.66 -5.16 33.59
N VAL A 374 18.48 -6.11 32.67
CA VAL A 374 19.42 -6.33 31.57
C VAL A 374 18.80 -5.86 30.26
N THR A 375 19.29 -4.75 29.73
CA THR A 375 18.87 -4.18 28.45
C THR A 375 19.81 -4.64 27.33
N TYR A 376 19.28 -5.22 26.27
CA TYR A 376 20.03 -5.55 25.06
C TYR A 376 19.99 -4.37 24.09
N GLY A 377 21.05 -4.23 23.29
CA GLY A 377 21.05 -3.35 22.12
C GLY A 377 22.07 -3.78 21.08
N SER A 378 22.11 -3.06 19.97
CA SER A 378 23.07 -3.23 18.90
C SER A 378 23.38 -1.89 18.23
N GLY A 379 24.42 -1.85 17.41
CA GLY A 379 24.82 -0.65 16.68
C GLY A 379 25.95 -0.89 15.68
N ARG A 380 26.46 0.22 15.12
CA ARG A 380 27.59 0.28 14.17
C ARG A 380 28.43 1.54 14.43
N ALA A 381 29.49 1.77 13.65
CA ALA A 381 30.18 3.07 13.62
C ALA A 381 29.20 4.18 13.15
N ARG A 382 29.30 5.37 13.78
CA ARG A 382 28.31 6.47 13.72
C ARG A 382 27.76 6.83 12.35
N SER A 383 26.47 7.16 12.36
CA SER A 383 25.83 8.00 11.33
C SER A 383 26.03 9.50 11.53
N ARG A 384 26.44 10.01 12.71
CA ARG A 384 26.68 11.47 12.84
C ARG A 384 27.78 12.01 11.92
N HIS A 385 28.74 11.20 11.46
CA HIS A 385 29.73 11.68 10.46
C HIS A 385 29.11 11.86 9.06
N GLU A 386 28.05 11.11 8.74
CA GLU A 386 27.20 11.29 7.55
C GLU A 386 26.39 12.61 7.64
N ALA A 387 26.39 13.26 8.82
CA ALA A 387 25.71 14.54 9.14
C ALA A 387 26.65 15.66 9.62
N GLU A 388 27.97 15.45 9.66
CA GLU A 388 28.97 16.48 10.02
C GLU A 388 29.64 17.12 8.78
N ASP A 389 29.07 16.90 7.58
CA ASP A 389 29.54 17.38 6.26
C ASP A 389 30.99 16.99 5.90
N ILE A 390 31.57 15.97 6.56
CA ILE A 390 32.89 15.43 6.23
C ILE A 390 32.80 14.00 5.71
N PHE A 391 32.36 13.85 4.46
CA PHE A 391 32.58 12.65 3.66
C PHE A 391 34.08 12.47 3.37
N TYR A 392 34.82 11.96 4.35
CA TYR A 392 36.09 11.30 4.08
C TYR A 392 35.84 10.12 3.12
N THR A 393 36.75 9.88 2.18
CA THR A 393 36.73 8.66 1.36
C THR A 393 37.04 7.46 2.23
N PHE A 394 36.01 6.90 2.85
CA PHE A 394 36.09 5.65 3.60
C PHE A 394 36.42 4.49 2.64
N PRO A 395 37.32 3.55 3.02
CA PRO A 395 37.60 2.38 2.19
C PRO A 395 36.38 1.44 2.13
N ALA A 396 36.24 0.67 1.05
CA ALA A 396 35.15 -0.28 0.80
C ALA A 396 34.62 -1.03 2.04
N PHE A 397 35.53 -1.58 2.83
CA PHE A 397 35.27 -2.39 4.02
C PHE A 397 34.91 -1.58 5.28
N TYR A 398 34.69 -0.26 5.20
CA TYR A 398 34.49 0.59 6.37
C TYR A 398 33.27 0.18 7.21
N HIS A 399 32.15 -0.18 6.58
CA HIS A 399 30.95 -0.68 7.27
C HIS A 399 30.89 -2.21 7.37
N GLU A 400 31.74 -2.94 6.64
CA GLU A 400 31.77 -4.40 6.66
C GLU A 400 32.19 -4.91 8.04
N HIS A 401 31.40 -5.83 8.62
CA HIS A 401 31.72 -6.54 9.86
C HIS A 401 31.89 -5.68 11.13
N ARG A 402 31.42 -4.43 11.10
CA ARG A 402 31.50 -3.48 12.24
C ARG A 402 30.21 -3.34 13.05
N THR A 403 29.23 -4.20 12.79
CA THR A 403 28.08 -4.30 13.69
C THR A 403 28.49 -4.92 15.02
N PHE A 404 27.75 -4.62 16.08
CA PHE A 404 27.97 -5.18 17.41
C PHE A 404 26.63 -5.29 18.15
N HIS A 405 26.56 -6.22 19.10
CA HIS A 405 25.53 -6.23 20.13
C HIS A 405 26.14 -5.90 21.50
N PHE A 406 25.29 -5.47 22.42
CA PHE A 406 25.67 -5.16 23.79
C PHE A 406 24.57 -5.55 24.78
N GLU A 407 24.99 -5.86 26.01
CA GLU A 407 24.09 -6.05 27.16
C GLU A 407 24.44 -5.04 28.25
N ILE A 408 23.44 -4.34 28.79
CA ILE A 408 23.59 -3.39 29.89
C ILE A 408 22.86 -3.94 31.11
N HIS A 409 23.61 -4.37 32.12
CA HIS A 409 23.11 -4.91 33.38
C HIS A 409 23.06 -3.76 34.40
N ASP A 410 21.93 -3.08 34.49
CA ASP A 410 21.66 -2.06 35.49
C ASP A 410 21.29 -2.73 36.83
N HIS A 411 22.18 -2.59 37.80
CA HIS A 411 22.02 -3.13 39.15
C HIS A 411 21.40 -2.10 40.14
N THR A 412 21.07 -0.88 39.70
CA THR A 412 20.44 0.11 40.60
C THR A 412 19.06 -0.28 41.18
N PRO A 413 18.20 -1.10 40.54
CA PRO A 413 16.96 -1.58 41.17
C PRO A 413 17.21 -2.42 42.43
N LYS A 414 18.32 -3.16 42.49
CA LYS A 414 18.70 -3.99 43.65
C LYS A 414 19.51 -3.23 44.71
N GLY A 415 19.61 -1.90 44.56
CA GLY A 415 20.26 -0.99 45.51
C GLY A 415 21.78 -0.84 45.35
N GLU A 416 22.38 -1.47 44.33
CA GLU A 416 23.79 -1.27 43.99
C GLU A 416 24.02 0.06 43.25
N SER A 417 25.25 0.56 43.28
CA SER A 417 25.66 1.80 42.59
C SER A 417 26.45 1.47 41.31
N ARG A 418 25.91 0.58 40.48
CA ARG A 418 26.66 -0.14 39.44
C ARG A 418 25.82 -0.43 38.21
N VAL A 419 26.46 -0.31 37.04
CA VAL A 419 25.96 -0.77 35.75
C VAL A 419 27.08 -1.55 35.07
N ASP A 420 26.80 -2.68 34.44
CA ASP A 420 27.80 -3.44 33.69
C ASP A 420 27.42 -3.49 32.21
N ILE A 421 28.34 -3.13 31.33
CA ILE A 421 28.14 -3.08 29.88
C ILE A 421 29.02 -4.15 29.24
N TYR A 422 28.40 -5.14 28.61
CA TYR A 422 29.06 -6.11 27.76
C TYR A 422 28.94 -5.69 26.30
N TYR A 423 29.98 -5.92 25.51
CA TYR A 423 30.04 -5.59 24.09
C TYR A 423 30.58 -6.80 23.31
N GLU A 424 29.88 -7.19 22.24
CA GLU A 424 30.20 -8.33 21.38
C GLU A 424 30.12 -7.87 19.92
N PRO A 425 31.26 -7.72 19.23
CA PRO A 425 31.28 -7.35 17.82
C PRO A 425 30.97 -8.55 16.92
N GLU A 426 30.49 -8.28 15.72
CA GLU A 426 30.22 -9.30 14.69
C GLU A 426 31.49 -10.11 14.33
N TYR A 427 32.64 -9.42 14.33
CA TYR A 427 34.00 -9.96 14.16
C TYR A 427 34.97 -9.29 15.15
N ALA A 428 36.07 -9.98 15.46
CA ALA A 428 37.11 -9.56 16.40
C ALA A 428 37.61 -8.13 16.15
N ASN A 429 37.78 -7.34 17.21
CA ASN A 429 38.44 -6.04 17.08
C ASN A 429 39.96 -6.20 17.06
N PHE A 430 40.61 -5.50 16.13
CA PHE A 430 42.07 -5.58 15.92
C PHE A 430 42.88 -4.91 17.04
N ASN A 431 42.26 -3.99 17.79
CA ASN A 431 42.83 -3.22 18.90
C ASN A 431 41.84 -3.16 20.07
N ASP A 432 42.33 -2.81 21.26
CA ASP A 432 41.50 -2.64 22.48
C ASP A 432 40.45 -1.54 22.34
N ILE A 433 39.32 -1.75 23.03
CA ILE A 433 38.09 -0.94 22.94
C ILE A 433 37.97 -0.03 24.18
N GLY A 434 37.76 1.26 23.96
CA GLY A 434 37.38 2.22 25.01
C GLY A 434 35.85 2.29 25.21
N CYS A 435 35.42 2.51 26.46
CA CYS A 435 34.03 2.84 26.80
C CYS A 435 33.96 4.25 27.40
N ARG A 436 33.43 5.21 26.63
CA ARG A 436 33.25 6.58 27.09
C ARG A 436 31.88 6.71 27.76
N LYS A 437 31.83 7.29 28.95
CA LYS A 437 30.65 7.26 29.85
C LYS A 437 30.34 8.64 30.42
N SER A 438 29.07 9.04 30.47
CA SER A 438 28.63 10.31 31.03
C SER A 438 27.37 10.15 31.88
N LEU A 439 27.31 10.83 33.02
CA LEU A 439 26.18 10.79 33.94
C LEU A 439 25.46 12.13 33.93
N PHE A 440 24.15 12.11 33.66
CA PHE A 440 23.29 13.29 33.69
C PHE A 440 22.27 13.17 34.81
N ASN A 441 22.27 14.15 35.72
CA ASN A 441 21.24 14.31 36.74
C ASN A 441 20.66 15.75 36.69
N PRO A 442 19.51 16.03 37.32
CA PRO A 442 18.81 17.32 37.18
C PRO A 442 19.57 18.59 37.61
N TYR A 443 20.75 18.46 38.21
CA TYR A 443 21.53 19.58 38.76
C TYR A 443 22.91 19.75 38.12
N ARG A 444 23.42 18.75 37.38
CA ARG A 444 24.73 18.82 36.69
C ARG A 444 24.95 17.66 35.72
N SER A 445 25.62 17.95 34.60
CA SER A 445 26.31 16.97 33.76
C SER A 445 27.66 16.60 34.38
N TYR A 446 28.00 15.32 34.40
CA TYR A 446 29.33 14.83 34.77
C TYR A 446 29.90 13.95 33.65
N PHE A 447 30.94 14.46 32.98
CA PHE A 447 31.71 13.69 32.00
C PHE A 447 32.69 12.78 32.75
N GLY A 448 32.44 11.48 32.68
CA GLY A 448 33.24 10.45 33.33
C GLY A 448 34.45 10.03 32.49
N ASP A 449 35.34 9.26 33.13
CA ASP A 449 36.61 8.82 32.54
C ASP A 449 36.43 7.85 31.36
N ASN A 450 37.42 7.81 30.47
CA ASN A 450 37.53 6.88 29.35
C ASN A 450 37.93 5.48 29.87
N GLY A 451 37.02 4.83 30.60
CA GLY A 451 37.26 3.48 31.10
C GLY A 451 37.41 2.47 29.95
N GLY A 452 38.55 1.79 29.89
CA GLY A 452 38.77 0.69 28.94
C GLY A 452 37.79 -0.47 29.16
N PHE A 453 37.49 -1.20 28.10
CA PHE A 453 36.89 -2.53 28.23
C PHE A 453 37.96 -3.57 28.59
N THR A 454 37.59 -4.51 29.46
CA THR A 454 38.33 -5.75 29.67
C THR A 454 37.80 -6.80 28.68
N ARG A 455 38.64 -7.43 27.88
CA ARG A 455 38.24 -8.59 27.07
C ARG A 455 38.01 -9.80 27.97
N ILE A 456 36.79 -10.31 28.00
CA ILE A 456 36.40 -11.50 28.80
C ILE A 456 36.23 -12.77 27.95
N ARG A 457 36.25 -12.64 26.61
CA ARG A 457 36.34 -13.75 25.66
C ARG A 457 37.07 -13.30 24.41
N ALA A 458 38.08 -14.05 23.97
CA ALA A 458 38.71 -13.85 22.66
C ALA A 458 37.83 -14.46 21.55
N ALA A 459 37.95 -13.94 20.34
CA ALA A 459 37.30 -14.55 19.17
C ALA A 459 37.84 -15.95 18.87
N ASP A 460 37.02 -16.76 18.21
CA ASP A 460 37.47 -17.98 17.54
C ASP A 460 38.46 -17.64 16.40
N ALA A 461 39.57 -18.38 16.33
CA ALA A 461 40.67 -18.08 15.43
C ALA A 461 40.44 -18.50 13.97
N ALA A 462 39.44 -19.35 13.69
CA ALA A 462 39.11 -19.81 12.33
C ALA A 462 38.02 -18.95 11.66
N THR A 463 37.09 -18.42 12.44
CA THR A 463 35.94 -17.63 11.98
C THR A 463 36.05 -16.13 12.27
N GLY A 464 36.89 -15.74 13.23
CA GLY A 464 37.02 -14.37 13.72
C GLY A 464 35.85 -13.88 14.58
N LYS A 465 34.94 -14.76 15.03
CA LYS A 465 33.69 -14.37 15.72
C LYS A 465 33.68 -14.72 17.22
N GLY A 466 32.71 -14.17 17.96
CA GLY A 466 32.44 -14.52 19.35
C GLY A 466 33.38 -13.89 20.38
N GLU A 467 34.01 -12.77 20.04
CA GLU A 467 34.72 -11.95 21.01
C GLU A 467 33.72 -11.29 21.98
N ARG A 468 34.04 -11.21 23.28
CA ARG A 468 33.21 -10.51 24.27
C ARG A 468 34.05 -9.65 25.20
N TRP A 469 33.63 -8.42 25.34
CA TRP A 469 34.23 -7.38 26.16
C TRP A 469 33.28 -7.01 27.31
N HIS A 470 33.84 -6.51 28.41
CA HIS A 470 33.11 -6.10 29.61
C HIS A 470 33.67 -4.78 30.16
N CYS A 471 32.78 -3.86 30.53
CA CYS A 471 33.09 -2.57 31.09
C CYS A 471 32.15 -2.30 32.28
N VAL A 472 32.66 -1.73 33.37
CA VAL A 472 31.83 -1.29 34.50
C VAL A 472 31.57 0.21 34.44
N GLY A 473 30.29 0.57 34.57
CA GLY A 473 29.77 1.92 34.74
C GLY A 473 29.59 2.26 36.21
N THR A 474 30.38 3.23 36.69
CA THR A 474 30.26 3.84 38.01
C THR A 474 30.16 5.37 37.86
N ARG A 475 29.89 6.07 38.97
CA ARG A 475 29.91 7.54 39.00
C ARG A 475 31.31 8.01 39.38
N PHE A 476 32.00 8.69 38.46
CA PHE A 476 33.25 9.38 38.73
C PHE A 476 33.01 10.89 38.81
N VAL A 477 33.52 11.52 39.87
CA VAL A 477 33.57 12.98 40.01
C VAL A 477 34.97 13.35 40.49
N PRO A 478 35.79 14.06 39.70
CA PRO A 478 37.06 14.59 40.16
C PRO A 478 36.84 15.42 41.44
N THR A 479 37.60 15.12 42.50
CA THR A 479 37.57 15.72 43.85
C THR A 479 36.49 15.23 44.86
N GLU A 480 35.52 14.39 44.49
CA GLU A 480 34.71 13.67 45.50
C GLU A 480 35.49 12.45 46.05
N ARG A 481 35.41 12.17 47.37
CA ARG A 481 35.95 10.91 47.93
C ARG A 481 35.10 9.73 47.48
N GLU A 482 35.75 8.63 47.11
CA GLU A 482 35.08 7.37 46.77
C GLU A 482 34.09 6.93 47.86
N GLY A 483 32.94 6.40 47.43
CA GLY A 483 31.93 5.77 48.29
C GLY A 483 30.81 6.67 48.82
N LEU A 484 30.85 7.99 48.63
CA LEU A 484 29.82 8.91 49.18
C LEU A 484 28.68 9.28 48.21
N THR A 485 28.84 9.09 46.90
CA THR A 485 27.81 9.40 45.89
C THR A 485 27.48 8.17 45.02
N ARG A 486 26.24 7.67 45.17
CA ARG A 486 25.73 6.50 44.43
C ARG A 486 25.02 6.90 43.13
N LEU A 487 25.06 6.02 42.13
CA LEU A 487 24.08 5.98 41.03
C LEU A 487 22.68 5.73 41.60
N ARG A 488 21.63 6.29 40.99
CA ARG A 488 20.26 6.22 41.50
C ARG A 488 19.27 5.86 40.40
N ALA A 489 18.27 5.06 40.75
CA ALA A 489 17.07 4.92 39.93
C ALA A 489 16.48 6.32 39.63
N GLY A 490 16.30 6.65 38.36
CA GLY A 490 15.89 7.96 37.86
C GLY A 490 16.98 8.79 37.18
N ASP A 491 18.27 8.54 37.44
CA ASP A 491 19.39 9.21 36.74
C ASP A 491 19.47 8.75 35.27
N PHE A 492 19.97 9.61 34.37
CA PHE A 492 20.27 9.23 32.98
C PHE A 492 21.77 8.88 32.84
N TYR A 493 22.04 7.78 32.16
CA TYR A 493 23.38 7.23 31.95
C TYR A 493 23.66 7.04 30.46
N ASP A 494 24.68 7.74 29.96
CA ASP A 494 25.06 7.78 28.55
C ASP A 494 26.38 7.03 28.36
N PHE A 495 26.50 6.29 27.26
CA PHE A 495 27.73 5.58 26.90
C PHE A 495 27.94 5.54 25.37
N GLU A 496 29.21 5.49 24.99
CA GLU A 496 29.69 5.33 23.61
C GLU A 496 30.79 4.27 23.58
N PHE A 497 30.80 3.45 22.53
CA PHE A 497 31.87 2.48 22.28
C PHE A 497 32.90 3.05 21.31
N GLN A 498 34.16 2.64 21.42
CA GLN A 498 35.24 3.09 20.56
C GLN A 498 35.57 2.04 19.48
N GLN A 499 35.52 2.40 18.20
CA GLN A 499 35.93 1.55 17.08
C GLN A 499 37.15 2.11 16.34
N TRP A 500 37.98 1.20 15.81
CA TRP A 500 39.23 1.50 15.10
C TRP A 500 39.07 1.31 13.58
N LEU A 501 39.54 2.26 12.78
CA LEU A 501 39.32 2.24 11.33
C LEU A 501 40.29 1.33 10.56
N GLY A 502 41.55 1.26 10.98
CA GLY A 502 42.56 0.42 10.36
C GLY A 502 42.55 -1.02 10.87
N PHE A 503 43.14 -1.94 10.12
CA PHE A 503 43.46 -3.30 10.61
C PHE A 503 44.66 -3.30 11.57
N THR A 504 45.44 -2.21 11.58
CA THR A 504 46.49 -1.91 12.56
C THR A 504 46.50 -0.41 12.86
N GLU A 505 47.19 0.02 13.91
CA GLU A 505 47.45 1.46 14.16
C GLU A 505 48.21 2.16 13.02
N THR A 506 48.87 1.40 12.16
CA THR A 506 49.76 1.85 11.08
C THR A 506 49.19 1.68 9.68
N ASP A 507 47.92 1.28 9.55
CA ASP A 507 47.29 0.93 8.27
C ASP A 507 47.34 2.09 7.25
N PRO A 508 48.10 1.97 6.14
CA PRO A 508 48.27 3.06 5.18
C PRO A 508 47.01 3.39 4.38
N ARG A 509 45.96 2.56 4.48
CA ARG A 509 44.64 2.81 3.87
C ARG A 509 43.82 3.85 4.65
N VAL A 510 44.23 4.23 5.86
CA VAL A 510 43.53 5.20 6.72
C VAL A 510 44.37 6.47 6.89
N SER A 511 44.06 7.48 6.07
CA SER A 511 44.73 8.78 6.03
C SER A 511 44.28 9.77 7.11
N ALA A 512 43.16 9.48 7.80
CA ALA A 512 42.51 10.36 8.77
C ALA A 512 42.58 9.81 10.21
N GLN A 513 41.75 10.37 11.11
CA GLN A 513 41.63 9.95 12.51
C GLN A 513 41.33 8.43 12.61
N ARG A 514 42.18 7.68 13.30
CA ARG A 514 42.15 6.19 13.29
C ARG A 514 41.16 5.57 14.28
N VAL A 515 40.53 6.40 15.10
CA VAL A 515 39.65 6.03 16.22
C VAL A 515 38.40 6.89 16.20
N TYR A 516 37.23 6.27 16.24
CA TYR A 516 35.95 6.96 16.35
C TYR A 516 35.05 6.32 17.40
N TYR A 517 34.13 7.11 17.95
CA TYR A 517 33.08 6.62 18.83
C TYR A 517 31.84 6.23 18.03
N THR A 518 31.02 5.32 18.55
CA THR A 518 29.69 4.94 18.04
C THR A 518 28.66 6.04 18.35
N ASP A 519 27.40 5.79 17.99
CA ASP A 519 26.30 6.63 18.44
C ASP A 519 26.21 6.63 19.99
N THR A 520 25.68 7.71 20.55
CA THR A 520 25.54 7.88 22.00
C THR A 520 24.28 7.17 22.48
N PHE A 521 24.45 6.05 23.18
CA PHE A 521 23.34 5.30 23.75
C PHE A 521 23.03 5.83 25.15
N ARG A 522 21.75 5.99 25.48
CA ARG A 522 21.28 6.43 26.81
C ARG A 522 20.35 5.38 27.42
N ILE A 523 20.56 5.09 28.70
CA ILE A 523 19.56 4.42 29.54
C ILE A 523 19.12 5.35 30.67
N LYS A 524 17.98 5.00 31.28
CA LYS A 524 17.54 5.59 32.54
C LYS A 524 17.66 4.54 33.63
N LEU A 525 18.47 4.81 34.64
CA LEU A 525 18.74 3.85 35.71
C LEU A 525 17.45 3.56 36.48
N GLY A 526 17.28 2.32 36.92
CA GLY A 526 16.03 1.84 37.51
C GLY A 526 14.89 1.68 36.51
N SER A 527 15.16 1.61 35.21
CA SER A 527 14.13 1.47 34.16
C SER A 527 14.66 0.64 32.96
N PRO A 528 13.85 -0.26 32.38
CA PRO A 528 14.27 -1.05 31.23
C PRO A 528 14.25 -0.27 29.91
N GLY A 529 15.20 -0.59 29.03
CA GLY A 529 15.23 -0.08 27.65
C GLY A 529 16.20 1.07 27.39
N LEU A 530 16.39 1.34 26.10
CA LEU A 530 17.23 2.42 25.56
C LEU A 530 16.40 3.66 25.23
N TYR A 531 17.02 4.83 25.33
CA TYR A 531 16.46 6.14 25.00
C TYR A 531 17.31 6.80 23.90
N ILE A 532 16.66 7.42 22.91
CA ILE A 532 17.33 8.04 21.76
C ILE A 532 17.92 9.41 22.16
N VAL A 533 19.10 9.75 21.62
CA VAL A 533 19.84 10.98 21.92
C VAL A 533 20.10 11.80 20.65
N ASN A 534 19.47 12.97 20.54
CA ASN A 534 19.98 14.14 19.81
C ASN A 534 19.08 15.37 20.07
N ASN A 535 19.55 16.32 20.89
CA ASN A 535 18.89 17.61 21.08
C ASN A 535 19.84 18.65 21.71
N ASP A 536 20.52 19.45 20.89
CA ASP A 536 21.51 20.41 21.40
C ASP A 536 20.89 21.62 22.11
N ALA A 537 19.62 21.93 21.85
CA ALA A 537 18.87 22.93 22.61
C ALA A 537 18.55 22.46 24.04
N LEU A 538 18.49 21.14 24.28
CA LEU A 538 18.42 20.54 25.62
C LEU A 538 19.81 20.54 26.28
N ASN A 539 20.84 20.09 25.55
CA ASN A 539 22.23 20.05 26.04
C ASN A 539 22.70 21.44 26.50
N GLY A 540 22.47 22.49 25.70
CA GLY A 540 22.85 23.86 26.02
C GLY A 540 22.13 24.45 27.25
N LYS A 541 20.84 24.16 27.44
CA LYS A 541 20.06 24.66 28.59
C LYS A 541 20.45 23.99 29.91
N LEU A 542 20.77 22.69 29.88
CA LEU A 542 21.28 21.96 31.03
C LEU A 542 22.70 22.44 31.40
N ALA A 543 23.55 22.71 30.40
CA ALA A 543 24.90 23.25 30.62
C ALA A 543 24.88 24.65 31.26
N SER A 544 23.88 25.48 30.98
CA SER A 544 23.72 26.81 31.58
C SER A 544 23.00 26.81 32.94
N GLY A 545 22.71 25.65 33.54
CA GLY A 545 22.08 25.54 34.85
C GLY A 545 20.61 25.98 34.91
N GLY A 546 19.92 26.08 33.76
CA GLY A 546 18.50 26.43 33.70
C GLY A 546 17.60 25.19 33.74
N SER A 547 16.43 25.30 34.39
CA SER A 547 15.36 24.33 34.14
C SER A 547 14.69 24.62 32.81
N ALA A 548 14.30 23.57 32.08
CA ALA A 548 13.72 23.69 30.75
C ALA A 548 12.38 22.95 30.68
N THR A 549 11.30 23.70 30.45
CA THR A 549 10.00 23.18 30.01
C THR A 549 9.68 23.74 28.62
N ALA A 550 9.04 22.92 27.78
CA ALA A 550 8.49 23.35 26.49
C ALA A 550 7.01 23.74 26.64
N ALA A 551 6.50 24.59 25.76
CA ALA A 551 5.11 25.05 25.76
C ALA A 551 4.19 24.15 24.90
N PRO A 552 2.91 23.93 25.27
CA PRO A 552 2.03 22.97 24.59
C PRO A 552 1.00 23.60 23.64
N VAL A 553 0.78 23.01 22.44
CA VAL A 553 -0.48 23.12 21.67
C VAL A 553 -0.74 21.83 20.86
N ARG A 554 -2.02 21.55 20.57
CA ARG A 554 -2.52 20.48 19.67
C ARG A 554 -2.71 21.05 18.22
N ALA A 555 -3.19 20.35 17.18
CA ALA A 555 -3.84 19.04 17.12
C ALA A 555 -3.64 18.33 15.76
N TYR A 556 -3.51 17.01 15.80
CA TYR A 556 -3.97 16.12 14.73
C TYR A 556 -5.50 15.96 14.80
N VAL A 557 -6.13 15.54 13.71
CA VAL A 557 -7.46 14.93 13.76
C VAL A 557 -7.32 13.59 14.47
N GLY A 558 -7.65 13.56 15.76
CA GLY A 558 -7.58 12.33 16.54
C GLY A 558 -8.65 11.33 16.12
N VAL A 559 -8.30 10.04 16.18
CA VAL A 559 -9.23 8.92 16.27
C VAL A 559 -10.39 9.29 17.20
N ALA A 560 -11.64 9.13 16.78
CA ALA A 560 -12.77 9.47 17.64
C ALA A 560 -12.82 8.48 18.83
N GLN A 561 -13.22 8.94 20.01
CA GLN A 561 -13.23 8.06 21.20
C GLN A 561 -14.18 6.86 21.08
N ALA A 562 -15.14 6.90 20.15
CA ALA A 562 -15.99 5.75 19.80
C ALA A 562 -15.21 4.63 19.06
N ASP A 563 -14.14 5.00 18.36
CA ASP A 563 -13.32 4.10 17.56
C ASP A 563 -12.16 3.49 18.37
N VAL A 564 -11.71 4.15 19.44
CA VAL A 564 -10.68 3.61 20.36
C VAL A 564 -11.24 2.39 21.09
N ILE A 565 -10.68 1.22 20.78
CA ILE A 565 -11.04 -0.08 21.36
C ILE A 565 -10.43 -0.25 22.75
N SER A 566 -9.13 0.05 22.89
CA SER A 566 -8.39 -0.12 24.14
C SER A 566 -7.09 0.67 24.14
N THR A 567 -6.55 0.88 25.34
CA THR A 567 -5.20 1.41 25.55
C THR A 567 -4.50 0.59 26.61
N THR A 568 -3.35 -0.03 26.30
CA THR A 568 -2.54 -0.72 27.32
C THR A 568 -1.44 0.20 27.83
N GLY A 569 -1.24 0.28 29.15
CA GLY A 569 -0.35 1.26 29.77
C GLY A 569 -1.12 2.23 30.67
N THR A 570 -0.42 3.00 31.49
CA THR A 570 -1.05 3.85 32.52
C THR A 570 -1.23 5.27 31.99
N LEU A 571 -2.38 5.54 31.37
CA LEU A 571 -2.80 6.91 31.05
C LEU A 571 -3.19 7.65 32.35
N VAL A 572 -2.25 8.41 32.90
CA VAL A 572 -2.46 9.22 34.11
C VAL A 572 -2.94 10.62 33.74
N ASP A 573 -4.09 11.03 34.28
CA ASP A 573 -4.47 12.44 34.40
C ASP A 573 -4.68 12.80 35.89
N SER A 574 -4.34 14.03 36.27
CA SER A 574 -4.03 14.41 37.64
C SER A 574 -5.16 15.17 38.35
N GLY A 575 -6.27 14.49 38.63
CA GLY A 575 -7.01 14.73 39.88
C GLY A 575 -8.53 14.93 39.83
N SER A 576 -9.23 13.94 40.41
CA SER A 576 -10.60 14.01 40.98
C SER A 576 -11.80 13.98 40.01
N GLN A 577 -12.99 13.70 40.57
CA GLN A 577 -14.10 13.08 39.83
C GLN A 577 -15.14 14.09 39.31
N GLY A 578 -15.50 13.92 38.04
CA GLY A 578 -16.62 14.59 37.40
C GLY A 578 -16.27 15.03 35.97
N TYR A 579 -16.91 14.41 34.97
CA TYR A 579 -16.70 14.59 33.52
C TYR A 579 -15.39 14.02 32.94
N MET A 580 -15.54 13.05 32.04
CA MET A 580 -14.65 12.89 30.88
C MET A 580 -15.02 13.94 29.84
N ALA A 581 -14.06 14.45 29.06
CA ALA A 581 -14.38 15.16 27.81
C ALA A 581 -13.22 15.24 26.81
N ILE A 582 -13.37 14.60 25.64
CA ILE A 582 -12.95 15.24 24.38
C ILE A 582 -13.68 16.58 24.28
N ARG A 583 -13.06 17.65 23.76
CA ARG A 583 -13.82 18.83 23.31
C ARG A 583 -13.41 19.31 21.93
N SER A 584 -14.43 19.71 21.19
CA SER A 584 -14.48 20.06 19.77
C SER A 584 -14.65 21.58 19.59
N PRO A 585 -14.73 22.13 18.36
CA PRO A 585 -14.66 23.58 18.10
C PRO A 585 -15.67 24.47 18.85
N GLN A 586 -16.79 23.93 19.32
CA GLN A 586 -17.83 24.68 20.05
C GLN A 586 -17.34 25.25 21.40
N ALA A 587 -16.22 24.78 21.96
CA ALA A 587 -15.61 25.36 23.15
C ALA A 587 -15.00 26.75 22.91
N ILE A 588 -14.54 27.03 21.68
CA ILE A 588 -13.89 28.30 21.30
C ILE A 588 -14.88 29.48 21.41
N ALA A 589 -16.17 29.22 21.15
CA ALA A 589 -17.21 30.25 21.08
C ALA A 589 -17.61 30.90 22.42
N LYS A 590 -17.00 30.52 23.56
CA LYS A 590 -17.37 31.03 24.90
C LYS A 590 -16.22 31.49 25.82
N GLY A 591 -14.97 31.52 25.34
CA GLY A 591 -13.93 32.41 25.89
C GLY A 591 -13.51 32.26 27.35
N TYR A 592 -13.43 31.04 27.90
CA TYR A 592 -12.92 30.80 29.27
C TYR A 592 -11.38 30.66 29.33
N GLN A 593 -10.79 31.17 30.41
CA GLN A 593 -9.34 31.40 30.55
C GLN A 593 -8.53 30.25 31.18
N ILE A 594 -7.21 30.39 31.12
CA ILE A 594 -6.18 29.41 31.51
C ILE A 594 -5.99 29.34 33.04
N PRO A 595 -5.92 28.12 33.60
CA PRO A 595 -4.87 27.77 34.57
C PRO A 595 -4.13 26.48 34.15
N GLY A 596 -2.82 26.38 34.40
CA GLY A 596 -1.98 25.23 34.00
C GLY A 596 -1.49 24.38 35.17
N TYR A 597 -1.16 23.11 34.90
CA TYR A 597 -0.47 22.18 35.81
C TYR A 597 0.50 21.25 35.07
N GLN A 598 1.35 20.52 35.82
CA GLN A 598 2.42 19.65 35.32
C GLN A 598 2.11 18.16 35.52
N VAL A 599 2.72 17.29 34.70
CA VAL A 599 2.90 15.84 34.98
C VAL A 599 4.32 15.42 34.57
N ASN A 600 4.96 14.54 35.35
CA ASN A 600 6.35 14.08 35.15
C ASN A 600 6.43 12.54 35.10
N THR A 601 6.28 11.90 33.92
CA THR A 601 6.51 10.44 33.75
C THR A 601 6.82 10.04 32.30
N PRO A 602 8.10 9.78 31.93
CA PRO A 602 8.48 9.24 30.62
C PRO A 602 8.61 7.70 30.69
N ALA A 603 7.50 7.00 30.88
CA ALA A 603 7.45 5.54 30.95
C ALA A 603 6.04 5.01 30.65
N ASN A 604 5.73 4.83 29.37
CA ASN A 604 4.52 4.15 28.90
C ASN A 604 4.78 3.53 27.53
N ASN A 605 4.76 2.20 27.45
CA ASN A 605 4.48 1.50 26.18
C ASN A 605 2.97 1.61 25.91
N ALA A 606 2.47 2.85 25.81
CA ALA A 606 1.08 3.12 25.56
C ALA A 606 0.77 2.67 24.14
N THR A 607 -0.17 1.74 23.98
CA THR A 607 -0.80 1.50 22.68
C THR A 607 -2.12 2.24 22.62
N VAL A 608 -2.51 2.64 21.42
CA VAL A 608 -3.90 2.94 21.09
C VAL A 608 -4.34 1.85 20.11
N THR A 609 -5.24 0.99 20.56
CA THR A 609 -5.97 0.05 19.71
C THR A 609 -7.24 0.76 19.25
N TYR A 610 -7.49 0.84 17.96
CA TYR A 610 -8.62 1.60 17.42
C TYR A 610 -9.14 1.06 16.10
N ARG A 611 -10.35 1.49 15.74
CA ARG A 611 -10.94 1.24 14.43
C ARG A 611 -10.65 2.38 13.46
N HIS A 612 -10.32 2.03 12.22
CA HIS A 612 -10.38 2.95 11.10
C HIS A 612 -10.87 2.17 9.88
N ASN A 613 -11.85 2.71 9.14
CA ASN A 613 -12.45 2.07 7.96
C ASN A 613 -12.89 0.59 8.18
N GLY A 614 -13.34 0.25 9.39
CA GLY A 614 -13.77 -1.09 9.79
C GLY A 614 -12.67 -2.00 10.36
N GLN A 615 -11.41 -1.81 9.95
CA GLN A 615 -10.28 -2.60 10.45
C GLN A 615 -9.79 -2.11 11.82
N THR A 616 -9.11 -3.01 12.56
CA THR A 616 -8.54 -2.72 13.88
C THR A 616 -7.02 -2.57 13.80
N TYR A 617 -6.51 -1.41 14.19
CA TYR A 617 -5.10 -1.07 14.24
C TYR A 617 -4.63 -0.97 15.70
N THR A 618 -3.38 -1.36 15.97
CA THR A 618 -2.76 -1.28 17.30
C THR A 618 -1.43 -0.54 17.17
N ASP A 619 -1.48 0.78 17.27
CA ASP A 619 -0.28 1.62 17.16
C ASP A 619 0.33 1.89 18.54
N GLN A 620 1.67 2.01 18.57
CA GLN A 620 2.36 2.60 19.72
C GLN A 620 2.09 4.11 19.73
N VAL A 621 1.80 4.67 20.90
CA VAL A 621 1.68 6.11 21.11
C VAL A 621 3.09 6.70 21.09
N LEU A 622 3.52 7.12 19.90
CA LEU A 622 4.78 7.82 19.70
C LEU A 622 4.66 9.26 20.23
N ASP A 623 5.53 9.64 21.17
CA ASP A 623 5.70 11.04 21.56
C ASP A 623 6.24 11.83 20.35
N TYR A 624 5.49 12.83 19.89
CA TYR A 624 5.87 13.69 18.78
C TYR A 624 5.78 15.18 19.13
N ALA A 625 6.83 15.94 18.78
CA ALA A 625 6.95 17.37 19.05
C ALA A 625 6.57 18.20 17.81
N PRO A 626 5.55 19.09 17.89
CA PRO A 626 5.22 20.01 16.81
C PRO A 626 6.40 20.89 16.41
N GLY A 627 6.76 20.92 15.12
CA GLY A 627 7.88 21.70 14.57
C GLY A 627 9.10 20.88 14.15
N ALA A 628 9.16 19.59 14.51
CA ALA A 628 9.95 18.62 13.76
C ALA A 628 9.46 18.52 12.30
N ALA A 629 10.23 17.86 11.43
CA ALA A 629 9.75 17.51 10.09
C ALA A 629 8.71 16.37 10.18
N SER A 630 8.08 15.97 9.06
CA SER A 630 7.47 14.63 9.05
C SER A 630 8.57 13.61 9.39
N PRO A 631 8.26 12.51 10.09
CA PRO A 631 9.26 11.54 10.50
C PRO A 631 9.98 10.90 9.30
N PHE A 632 9.37 10.94 8.11
CA PHE A 632 9.92 10.44 6.85
C PHE A 632 10.62 11.52 5.98
N ILE A 633 10.70 12.75 6.48
CA ILE A 633 11.39 13.86 5.81
C ILE A 633 12.84 13.96 6.26
N VAL A 634 13.77 14.12 5.33
CA VAL A 634 15.22 14.13 5.57
C VAL A 634 15.75 15.50 6.04
N ASP A 635 16.89 15.50 6.73
CA ASP A 635 17.33 16.68 7.50
C ASP A 635 17.69 17.92 6.66
N ARG A 636 17.52 19.08 7.29
CA ARG A 636 17.37 20.42 6.72
C ARG A 636 18.69 21.12 6.34
N ALA A 637 19.86 20.52 6.54
CA ALA A 637 21.14 21.22 6.49
C ALA A 637 21.89 21.19 5.13
N SER A 638 21.69 20.16 4.30
CA SER A 638 22.54 19.88 3.12
C SER A 638 21.89 20.30 1.80
N TYR A 639 22.51 21.23 1.08
CA TYR A 639 22.02 21.81 -0.19
C TYR A 639 22.96 21.52 -1.37
N ASP A 640 23.24 20.23 -1.59
CA ASP A 640 24.21 19.76 -2.58
C ASP A 640 23.65 18.59 -3.41
N TRP A 641 24.53 17.84 -4.05
CA TRP A 641 24.18 16.69 -4.88
C TRP A 641 23.67 15.48 -4.07
N THR A 642 23.88 15.46 -2.75
CA THR A 642 23.52 14.34 -1.86
C THR A 642 22.10 14.42 -1.30
N SER A 643 21.39 15.54 -1.46
CA SER A 643 20.11 15.81 -0.77
C SER A 643 19.00 14.77 -1.04
N PHE A 644 19.07 13.98 -2.12
CA PHE A 644 18.13 12.92 -2.48
C PHE A 644 18.64 11.48 -2.23
N PHE A 645 19.85 11.30 -1.67
CA PHE A 645 20.40 9.98 -1.34
C PHE A 645 19.90 9.43 0.01
N ARG A 646 19.29 10.29 0.82
CA ARG A 646 19.02 10.06 2.24
C ARG A 646 17.79 9.16 2.44
N GLU A 647 17.94 8.15 3.30
CA GLU A 647 16.81 7.39 3.84
C GLU A 647 15.99 8.26 4.81
N ALA A 648 14.74 7.86 5.02
CA ALA A 648 13.84 8.49 5.97
C ALA A 648 14.38 8.46 7.43
N LEU A 649 14.22 9.57 8.17
CA LEU A 649 14.70 9.69 9.55
C LEU A 649 13.99 8.77 10.57
N ASN A 650 12.90 8.10 10.16
CA ASN A 650 12.16 7.11 10.95
C ASN A 650 12.22 5.69 10.40
N ILE A 651 13.15 5.40 9.49
CA ILE A 651 13.35 4.06 8.94
C ILE A 651 13.61 3.05 10.05
N ARG A 652 13.02 1.86 9.94
CA ARG A 652 13.19 0.79 10.94
C ARG A 652 14.45 -0.02 10.64
N TRP A 653 14.98 -0.75 11.64
CA TRP A 653 16.21 -1.54 11.46
C TRP A 653 16.03 -2.67 10.44
N GLU A 654 14.83 -3.24 10.34
CA GLU A 654 14.43 -4.22 9.33
C GLU A 654 14.55 -3.62 7.92
N THR A 655 14.10 -2.38 7.75
CA THR A 655 14.01 -1.65 6.49
C THR A 655 15.36 -1.05 6.09
N HIS A 656 16.15 -0.51 7.02
CA HIS A 656 17.48 0.08 6.75
C HIS A 656 18.42 -0.92 6.04
N ASN A 657 18.47 -2.16 6.53
CA ASN A 657 19.27 -3.20 5.88
C ASN A 657 18.75 -3.53 4.47
N GLN A 658 17.44 -3.44 4.24
CA GLN A 658 16.85 -3.66 2.91
C GLN A 658 17.10 -2.47 1.98
N PHE A 659 17.01 -1.23 2.48
CA PHE A 659 17.34 0.00 1.79
C PHE A 659 18.80 0.04 1.32
N LEU A 660 19.77 -0.28 2.19
CA LEU A 660 21.19 -0.30 1.82
C LEU A 660 21.52 -1.36 0.78
N ASN A 661 20.95 -2.57 0.89
CA ASN A 661 21.13 -3.62 -0.12
C ASN A 661 20.42 -3.27 -1.44
N GLY A 662 19.24 -2.64 -1.40
CA GLY A 662 18.55 -2.09 -2.56
C GLY A 662 19.34 -0.99 -3.25
N ARG A 663 19.93 -0.05 -2.48
CA ARG A 663 20.86 0.97 -2.97
C ARG A 663 22.03 0.35 -3.73
N ARG A 664 22.67 -0.68 -3.18
CA ARG A 664 23.76 -1.38 -3.87
C ARG A 664 23.32 -1.92 -5.23
N ILE A 665 22.14 -2.54 -5.32
CA ILE A 665 21.60 -3.04 -6.60
C ILE A 665 21.32 -1.86 -7.56
N PHE A 666 20.67 -0.79 -7.08
CA PHE A 666 20.31 0.40 -7.87
C PHE A 666 21.53 1.15 -8.45
N HIS A 667 22.65 1.11 -7.73
CA HIS A 667 23.94 1.73 -8.09
C HIS A 667 24.91 0.78 -8.82
N THR A 668 24.51 -0.47 -9.09
CA THR A 668 25.30 -1.44 -9.88
C THR A 668 24.95 -1.40 -11.36
N ASP A 669 25.95 -1.57 -12.23
CA ASP A 669 25.77 -1.85 -13.65
C ASP A 669 25.45 -3.33 -13.89
N PHE A 670 24.28 -3.61 -14.47
CA PHE A 670 23.73 -4.96 -14.71
C PHE A 670 24.42 -5.73 -15.86
N VAL A 671 25.45 -5.15 -16.50
CA VAL A 671 26.20 -5.77 -17.60
C VAL A 671 27.53 -6.32 -17.07
N ASN A 672 28.27 -5.51 -16.31
CA ASN A 672 29.60 -5.90 -15.80
C ASN A 672 29.66 -6.09 -14.28
N GLY A 673 28.60 -5.74 -13.54
CA GLY A 673 28.53 -5.83 -12.09
C GLY A 673 29.30 -4.73 -11.35
N SER A 674 29.86 -3.74 -12.04
CA SER A 674 30.62 -2.65 -11.40
C SER A 674 29.70 -1.66 -10.68
N HIS A 675 30.18 -1.10 -9.57
CA HIS A 675 29.43 -0.11 -8.79
C HIS A 675 29.75 1.31 -9.29
N PHE A 676 28.72 2.14 -9.47
CA PHE A 676 28.85 3.50 -10.04
C PHE A 676 29.73 4.43 -9.20
N GLU A 677 29.68 4.28 -7.87
CA GLU A 677 30.41 5.12 -6.92
C GLU A 677 31.84 4.58 -6.68
N PRO A 678 32.91 5.32 -7.04
CA PRO A 678 34.29 4.84 -6.99
C PRO A 678 34.73 4.37 -5.59
N GLY A 679 35.48 3.28 -5.54
CA GLY A 679 36.01 2.70 -4.30
C GLY A 679 35.07 1.72 -3.59
N ASN A 680 33.83 1.57 -4.06
CA ASN A 680 32.96 0.45 -3.66
C ASN A 680 33.34 -0.83 -4.41
N PRO A 681 33.09 -2.02 -3.83
CA PRO A 681 33.37 -3.29 -4.48
C PRO A 681 32.28 -3.64 -5.50
N ASP A 682 32.70 -4.20 -6.64
CA ASP A 682 31.80 -4.78 -7.64
C ASP A 682 30.82 -5.80 -7.01
N PHE A 683 29.71 -6.03 -7.69
CA PHE A 683 28.71 -7.03 -7.35
C PHE A 683 28.55 -8.01 -8.52
N PRO A 684 29.48 -8.97 -8.71
CA PRO A 684 29.51 -9.86 -9.89
C PRO A 684 28.24 -10.68 -10.10
N ALA A 685 27.45 -10.91 -9.04
CA ALA A 685 26.17 -11.60 -9.12
C ALA A 685 25.02 -10.77 -9.76
N LEU A 686 25.29 -9.55 -10.22
CA LEU A 686 24.44 -8.74 -11.09
C LEU A 686 25.05 -8.53 -12.50
N ALA A 687 26.25 -9.04 -12.77
CA ALA A 687 26.87 -8.96 -14.09
C ALA A 687 26.18 -9.91 -15.09
N ASN A 688 26.13 -9.51 -16.36
CA ASN A 688 25.52 -10.25 -17.46
C ASN A 688 24.01 -10.55 -17.26
N LEU A 689 23.28 -9.65 -16.60
CA LEU A 689 21.81 -9.69 -16.57
C LEU A 689 21.25 -8.83 -17.72
N ALA A 690 21.71 -7.59 -17.87
CA ALA A 690 21.31 -6.68 -18.95
C ALA A 690 21.97 -7.08 -20.29
N THR A 691 21.44 -8.12 -20.94
CA THR A 691 22.07 -8.77 -22.12
C THR A 691 21.38 -8.49 -23.45
N GLY A 692 20.11 -8.06 -23.44
CA GLY A 692 19.29 -7.85 -24.63
C GLY A 692 19.31 -6.40 -25.18
N LEU A 693 18.12 -5.89 -25.48
CA LEU A 693 17.88 -4.48 -25.80
C LEU A 693 17.84 -3.64 -24.53
N THR A 694 18.46 -2.45 -24.52
CA THR A 694 18.45 -1.57 -23.34
C THR A 694 18.48 -0.09 -23.70
N ILE A 695 17.99 0.77 -22.79
CA ILE A 695 18.29 2.21 -22.80
C ILE A 695 19.60 2.45 -22.05
N ASN A 696 19.71 1.91 -20.84
CA ASN A 696 20.87 2.11 -19.96
C ASN A 696 21.40 0.76 -19.42
N SER A 697 22.30 0.78 -18.44
CA SER A 697 22.74 -0.45 -17.73
C SER A 697 22.70 -0.36 -16.20
N SER A 698 22.28 0.75 -15.62
CA SER A 698 21.99 0.88 -14.19
C SER A 698 20.86 1.87 -13.93
N CYS A 699 20.17 1.72 -12.81
CA CYS A 699 19.06 2.60 -12.44
C CYS A 699 19.56 4.03 -12.17
N VAL A 700 20.67 4.17 -11.42
CA VAL A 700 21.37 5.45 -11.20
C VAL A 700 21.87 6.10 -12.50
N GLY A 701 22.14 5.30 -13.54
CA GLY A 701 22.51 5.78 -14.86
C GLY A 701 21.44 6.64 -15.53
N CYS A 702 20.17 6.46 -15.17
CA CYS A 702 19.05 7.34 -15.57
C CYS A 702 18.66 8.31 -14.45
N HIS A 703 18.52 7.81 -13.21
CA HIS A 703 18.16 8.58 -12.03
C HIS A 703 19.41 9.10 -11.32
N ILE A 704 20.16 9.98 -11.99
CA ILE A 704 21.38 10.58 -11.44
C ILE A 704 21.05 11.25 -10.10
N ASN A 705 21.79 10.85 -9.07
CA ASN A 705 21.62 11.35 -7.70
C ASN A 705 20.18 11.20 -7.15
N ASN A 706 19.46 10.15 -7.57
CA ASN A 706 18.02 9.91 -7.30
C ASN A 706 17.09 11.03 -7.81
N GLY A 707 17.63 11.97 -8.58
CA GLY A 707 16.91 13.03 -9.26
C GLY A 707 16.68 12.70 -10.73
N ARG A 708 16.74 13.75 -11.55
CA ARG A 708 16.53 13.70 -13.00
C ARG A 708 17.87 13.50 -13.72
N GLY A 709 17.92 12.57 -14.67
CA GLY A 709 19.04 12.45 -15.61
C GLY A 709 19.29 13.74 -16.41
N PRO A 710 20.40 13.82 -17.16
CA PRO A 710 20.75 15.03 -17.91
C PRO A 710 19.63 15.38 -18.90
N ALA A 711 19.26 16.66 -18.95
CA ALA A 711 18.24 17.12 -19.88
C ALA A 711 18.74 17.04 -21.32
N PRO A 712 17.87 16.70 -22.29
CA PRO A 712 18.25 16.66 -23.68
C PRO A 712 18.59 18.07 -24.19
N VAL A 713 19.52 18.14 -25.14
CA VAL A 713 19.90 19.37 -25.86
C VAL A 713 19.76 19.17 -27.36
N ALA A 714 19.78 20.26 -28.13
CA ALA A 714 19.69 20.15 -29.59
C ALA A 714 20.82 19.26 -30.15
N GLY A 715 20.45 18.23 -30.91
CA GLY A 715 21.37 17.22 -31.46
C GLY A 715 21.89 16.16 -30.48
N ASN A 716 21.56 16.20 -29.18
CA ASN A 716 21.96 15.16 -28.22
C ASN A 716 20.90 14.97 -27.11
N LEU A 717 20.24 13.81 -27.11
CA LEU A 717 19.18 13.47 -26.15
C LEU A 717 19.70 13.00 -24.78
N GLY A 718 21.00 12.77 -24.64
CA GLY A 718 21.56 12.00 -23.53
C GLY A 718 21.26 10.50 -23.64
N ASN A 719 21.74 9.72 -22.67
CA ASN A 719 21.51 8.28 -22.52
C ASN A 719 20.38 7.95 -21.52
N THR A 720 19.61 8.96 -21.11
CA THR A 720 18.66 8.90 -19.98
C THR A 720 17.22 9.16 -20.38
N LEU A 721 16.98 9.73 -21.56
CA LEU A 721 15.63 10.01 -22.08
C LEU A 721 15.01 8.71 -22.61
N ALA A 722 13.92 8.25 -21.99
CA ALA A 722 13.14 7.13 -22.50
C ALA A 722 12.16 7.61 -23.57
N VAL A 723 12.08 6.90 -24.69
CA VAL A 723 11.14 7.18 -25.78
C VAL A 723 10.05 6.12 -25.73
N LYS A 724 9.00 6.37 -24.95
CA LYS A 724 7.86 5.43 -24.88
C LYS A 724 7.10 5.49 -26.21
N VAL A 725 6.62 4.35 -26.69
CA VAL A 725 6.02 4.16 -28.04
C VAL A 725 4.75 3.32 -27.96
N SER A 726 3.90 3.41 -28.99
CA SER A 726 2.62 2.69 -29.04
C SER A 726 2.20 2.33 -30.47
N SER A 727 1.12 1.57 -30.58
CA SER A 727 0.39 1.31 -31.83
C SER A 727 -0.52 2.48 -32.27
N GLY A 728 -0.55 3.58 -31.51
CA GLY A 728 -1.52 4.67 -31.66
C GLY A 728 -2.96 4.32 -31.23
N GLN A 729 -3.23 3.07 -30.83
CA GLN A 729 -4.50 2.63 -30.28
C GLN A 729 -4.50 2.70 -28.75
N LEU A 730 -5.69 2.70 -28.15
CA LEU A 730 -5.88 2.56 -26.70
C LEU A 730 -6.34 1.14 -26.36
N ASP A 731 -6.04 0.67 -25.15
CA ASP A 731 -6.56 -0.56 -24.57
C ASP A 731 -7.96 -0.38 -23.95
N ALA A 732 -8.51 -1.44 -23.36
CA ALA A 732 -9.84 -1.43 -22.73
C ALA A 732 -9.93 -0.59 -21.44
N LEU A 733 -8.81 -0.05 -20.93
CA LEU A 733 -8.75 0.86 -19.79
C LEU A 733 -8.41 2.32 -20.21
N GLY A 734 -8.21 2.56 -21.51
CA GLY A 734 -7.84 3.88 -22.06
C GLY A 734 -6.34 4.16 -22.07
N ASN A 735 -5.47 3.17 -21.86
CA ASN A 735 -4.02 3.32 -21.90
C ASN A 735 -3.47 3.06 -23.33
N PRO A 736 -2.40 3.74 -23.78
CA PRO A 736 -1.77 3.46 -25.06
C PRO A 736 -1.30 2.01 -25.22
N ALA A 737 -1.85 1.31 -26.21
CA ALA A 737 -1.51 -0.09 -26.49
C ALA A 737 -0.12 -0.21 -27.15
N PRO A 738 0.76 -1.16 -26.74
CA PRO A 738 2.14 -1.25 -27.21
C PRO A 738 2.32 -1.28 -28.74
N HIS A 739 3.47 -0.80 -29.23
CA HIS A 739 3.84 -0.92 -30.64
C HIS A 739 4.12 -2.38 -31.00
N GLY A 740 3.61 -2.83 -32.15
CA GLY A 740 3.71 -4.24 -32.56
C GLY A 740 5.15 -4.76 -32.66
N TYR A 741 6.10 -3.89 -33.04
CA TYR A 741 7.52 -4.25 -33.17
C TYR A 741 8.41 -3.74 -32.03
N PHE A 742 8.20 -2.51 -31.55
CA PHE A 742 9.09 -1.82 -30.59
C PHE A 742 8.56 -1.86 -29.13
N GLY A 743 7.61 -2.76 -28.82
CA GLY A 743 7.09 -2.91 -27.45
C GLY A 743 6.49 -1.62 -26.88
N LYS A 744 6.81 -1.29 -25.61
CA LYS A 744 6.40 -0.01 -24.99
C LYS A 744 7.43 1.10 -25.15
N VAL A 745 8.67 0.79 -25.53
CA VAL A 745 9.80 1.74 -25.49
C VAL A 745 10.79 1.47 -26.62
N LEU A 746 11.18 2.52 -27.35
CA LEU A 746 12.21 2.42 -28.38
C LEU A 746 13.60 2.26 -27.74
N GLN A 747 14.30 1.19 -28.10
CA GLN A 747 15.57 0.77 -27.48
C GLN A 747 16.78 1.27 -28.29
N PRO A 748 17.57 2.25 -27.78
CA PRO A 748 18.69 2.84 -28.51
C PRO A 748 19.99 2.01 -28.44
N ARG A 749 20.00 0.88 -27.72
CA ARG A 749 21.17 -0.02 -27.61
C ARG A 749 20.72 -1.47 -27.68
N SER A 750 21.58 -2.30 -28.26
CA SER A 750 21.52 -3.76 -28.15
C SER A 750 22.85 -4.26 -27.61
N ARG A 751 22.80 -5.29 -26.76
CA ARG A 751 23.95 -6.01 -26.21
C ARG A 751 24.00 -7.45 -26.72
N ALA A 752 22.93 -7.94 -27.33
CA ALA A 752 22.86 -9.22 -28.02
C ALA A 752 23.24 -9.05 -29.50
N GLY A 753 24.36 -9.65 -29.92
CA GLY A 753 24.87 -9.51 -31.30
C GLY A 753 23.97 -10.07 -32.42
N SER A 754 22.89 -10.78 -32.07
CA SER A 754 21.85 -11.26 -33.00
C SER A 754 20.62 -10.35 -33.09
N VAL A 755 20.56 -9.28 -32.29
CA VAL A 755 19.44 -8.33 -32.23
C VAL A 755 19.96 -6.92 -32.56
N PRO A 756 19.46 -6.22 -33.59
CA PRO A 756 19.85 -4.84 -33.85
C PRO A 756 19.34 -3.91 -32.74
N ALA A 757 20.00 -2.77 -32.51
CA ALA A 757 19.38 -1.68 -31.76
C ALA A 757 18.23 -1.09 -32.58
N GLU A 758 17.16 -0.66 -31.93
CA GLU A 758 15.91 -0.30 -32.63
C GLU A 758 15.95 1.10 -33.23
N GLY A 759 16.47 2.09 -32.48
CA GLY A 759 16.56 3.46 -32.93
C GLY A 759 16.61 4.48 -31.80
N ASN A 760 16.58 5.76 -32.16
CA ASN A 760 16.46 6.87 -31.21
C ASN A 760 15.68 8.02 -31.88
N LEU A 761 15.38 9.10 -31.15
CA LEU A 761 14.92 10.35 -31.76
C LEU A 761 16.13 11.23 -32.15
N GLN A 762 15.87 12.23 -33.00
CA GLN A 762 16.66 13.45 -33.13
C GLN A 762 15.82 14.61 -32.58
N LEU A 763 16.48 15.60 -31.98
CA LEU A 763 15.82 16.75 -31.35
C LEU A 763 16.45 18.06 -31.83
N SER A 764 15.58 18.98 -32.24
CA SER A 764 15.87 20.42 -32.35
C SER A 764 14.82 21.21 -31.57
N TYR A 765 15.03 22.52 -31.39
CA TYR A 765 14.08 23.40 -30.69
C TYR A 765 13.69 24.59 -31.56
N THR A 766 12.42 24.98 -31.52
CA THR A 766 11.91 26.24 -32.05
C THR A 766 11.52 27.18 -30.92
N SER A 767 11.90 28.46 -31.01
CA SER A 767 11.54 29.47 -30.01
C SER A 767 10.08 29.88 -30.12
N VAL A 768 9.39 29.97 -28.98
CA VAL A 768 8.03 30.53 -28.86
C VAL A 768 8.12 31.78 -27.98
N SER A 769 8.07 32.96 -28.59
CA SER A 769 8.12 34.23 -27.86
C SER A 769 6.74 34.64 -27.32
N GLY A 770 6.72 35.29 -26.15
CA GLY A 770 5.52 35.86 -25.58
C GLY A 770 5.79 37.06 -24.66
N THR A 771 4.72 37.61 -24.08
CA THR A 771 4.78 38.73 -23.14
C THR A 771 3.91 38.48 -21.91
N TYR A 772 4.43 38.92 -20.77
CA TYR A 772 3.69 39.17 -19.53
C TYR A 772 2.82 40.43 -19.67
N ASN A 773 1.80 40.59 -18.84
CA ASN A 773 0.87 41.73 -18.94
C ASN A 773 1.50 43.07 -18.49
N ASP A 774 2.66 43.02 -17.82
CA ASP A 774 3.50 44.20 -17.54
C ASP A 774 4.38 44.63 -18.75
N GLY A 775 4.28 43.93 -19.88
CA GLY A 775 5.02 44.21 -21.11
C GLY A 775 6.42 43.58 -21.17
N SER A 776 6.90 42.93 -20.10
CA SER A 776 8.14 42.16 -20.15
C SER A 776 8.00 40.91 -21.02
N ARG A 777 9.10 40.50 -21.66
CA ARG A 777 9.13 39.41 -22.66
C ARG A 777 9.58 38.10 -22.04
N TYR A 778 9.08 36.99 -22.57
CA TYR A 778 9.59 35.64 -22.33
C TYR A 778 9.77 34.88 -23.64
N GLU A 779 10.50 33.77 -23.58
CA GLU A 779 10.72 32.83 -24.67
C GLU A 779 10.65 31.41 -24.11
N LEU A 780 9.94 30.50 -24.78
CA LEU A 780 9.89 29.08 -24.46
C LEU A 780 10.56 28.25 -25.56
N GLN A 781 11.14 27.09 -25.20
CA GLN A 781 11.71 26.16 -26.18
C GLN A 781 10.69 25.06 -26.54
N ALA A 782 10.16 25.07 -27.76
CA ALA A 782 9.27 24.01 -28.26
C ALA A 782 10.10 22.91 -28.94
N PRO A 783 10.09 21.66 -28.45
CA PRO A 783 10.89 20.58 -29.03
C PRO A 783 10.29 20.09 -30.36
N GLN A 784 11.17 19.76 -31.30
CA GLN A 784 10.84 19.15 -32.58
C GLN A 784 11.56 17.80 -32.67
N TYR A 785 10.77 16.72 -32.63
CA TYR A 785 11.27 15.34 -32.63
C TYR A 785 11.19 14.71 -34.02
N GLN A 786 12.26 14.04 -34.43
CA GLN A 786 12.32 13.27 -35.67
C GLN A 786 12.88 11.86 -35.37
N PRO A 787 12.08 10.79 -35.49
CA PRO A 787 12.58 9.42 -35.30
C PRO A 787 13.69 9.03 -36.26
N HIS A 788 14.70 8.33 -35.73
CA HIS A 788 15.80 7.72 -36.47
C HIS A 788 15.86 6.24 -36.10
N ILE A 789 15.08 5.45 -36.84
CA ILE A 789 14.98 4.00 -36.70
C ILE A 789 16.23 3.34 -37.32
N GLN A 790 16.83 2.42 -36.55
CA GLN A 790 17.99 1.61 -36.92
C GLN A 790 17.55 0.19 -37.33
N ASP A 791 16.62 -0.43 -36.60
CA ASP A 791 15.98 -1.67 -37.03
C ASP A 791 14.83 -1.37 -38.00
N THR A 792 15.18 -1.31 -39.29
CA THR A 792 14.24 -1.02 -40.39
C THR A 792 13.10 -2.05 -40.51
N GLN A 793 13.16 -3.21 -39.85
CA GLN A 793 12.05 -4.16 -39.83
C GLN A 793 10.83 -3.64 -39.04
N GLY A 794 11.05 -2.72 -38.09
CA GLY A 794 9.97 -2.11 -37.30
C GLY A 794 9.19 -1.01 -38.00
N GLY A 795 9.61 -0.57 -39.20
CA GLY A 795 8.87 0.40 -40.02
C GLY A 795 9.01 1.86 -39.57
N THR A 796 7.93 2.63 -39.70
CA THR A 796 7.84 4.01 -39.22
C THR A 796 7.45 4.05 -37.74
N LEU A 797 7.88 5.10 -37.03
CA LEU A 797 7.47 5.36 -35.65
C LEU A 797 6.63 6.64 -35.60
N ASP A 798 5.33 6.49 -35.79
CA ASP A 798 4.40 7.62 -35.87
C ASP A 798 3.82 8.02 -34.51
N PHE A 799 3.82 7.10 -33.52
CA PHE A 799 3.24 7.30 -32.18
C PHE A 799 4.27 7.12 -31.06
N PHE A 800 4.63 8.22 -30.39
CA PHE A 800 5.68 8.24 -29.36
C PHE A 800 5.56 9.40 -28.34
N SER A 801 6.32 9.28 -27.24
CA SER A 801 6.41 10.24 -26.12
C SER A 801 7.83 10.26 -25.55
N ALA A 802 8.48 11.41 -25.59
CA ALA A 802 9.81 11.63 -25.00
C ALA A 802 9.66 11.87 -23.48
N ARG A 803 10.33 11.07 -22.65
CA ARG A 803 10.19 11.10 -21.19
C ARG A 803 11.55 11.10 -20.48
N MET A 804 11.86 12.19 -19.79
CA MET A 804 12.93 12.25 -18.81
C MET A 804 12.57 11.41 -17.57
N PRO A 805 13.54 10.81 -16.88
CA PRO A 805 13.30 10.15 -15.60
C PRO A 805 12.90 11.18 -14.55
N GLN A 806 11.95 10.80 -13.68
CA GLN A 806 11.48 11.62 -12.56
C GLN A 806 12.43 11.49 -11.36
N THR A 807 12.31 12.43 -10.41
CA THR A 807 12.87 12.29 -9.06
C THR A 807 12.20 11.13 -8.34
N ILE A 808 12.95 10.33 -7.57
CA ILE A 808 12.42 9.10 -6.93
C ILE A 808 12.33 9.18 -5.39
N VAL A 809 12.52 10.38 -4.82
CA VAL A 809 12.39 10.63 -3.38
C VAL A 809 10.92 10.72 -2.92
N GLY A 810 10.65 10.16 -1.74
CA GLY A 810 9.34 10.20 -1.09
C GLY A 810 8.27 9.31 -1.73
N LEU A 811 8.57 8.50 -2.74
CA LEU A 811 7.56 7.78 -3.51
C LEU A 811 6.76 6.77 -2.66
N GLY A 812 7.36 6.14 -1.64
CA GLY A 812 6.63 5.26 -0.72
C GLY A 812 5.52 5.96 0.06
N LEU A 813 5.65 7.27 0.33
CA LEU A 813 4.54 8.04 0.93
C LEU A 813 3.37 8.21 -0.05
N LEU A 814 3.64 8.27 -1.36
CA LEU A 814 2.62 8.38 -2.40
C LEU A 814 1.99 7.02 -2.72
N GLU A 815 2.73 5.92 -2.56
CA GLU A 815 2.18 4.56 -2.56
C GLU A 815 1.22 4.35 -1.40
N ALA A 816 1.60 4.82 -0.19
CA ALA A 816 0.81 4.68 1.03
C ALA A 816 -0.46 5.54 1.10
N VAL A 817 -0.73 6.47 0.17
CA VAL A 817 -2.03 7.18 0.11
C VAL A 817 -3.14 6.20 -0.32
N PRO A 818 -4.29 6.08 0.36
CA PRO A 818 -5.34 5.14 -0.05
C PRO A 818 -6.04 5.57 -1.34
N GLU A 819 -6.36 4.62 -2.24
CA GLU A 819 -6.95 4.90 -3.57
C GLU A 819 -8.26 5.71 -3.49
N ALA A 820 -9.05 5.49 -2.45
CA ALA A 820 -10.28 6.24 -2.16
C ALA A 820 -10.06 7.76 -1.99
N GLN A 821 -8.86 8.20 -1.58
CA GLN A 821 -8.51 9.61 -1.42
C GLN A 821 -8.18 10.28 -2.76
N LEU A 822 -7.64 9.52 -3.72
CA LEU A 822 -7.43 9.97 -5.09
C LEU A 822 -8.78 10.02 -5.83
N LEU A 823 -9.60 8.98 -5.65
CA LEU A 823 -10.97 8.91 -6.19
C LEU A 823 -11.91 9.98 -5.62
N ALA A 824 -11.66 10.51 -4.42
CA ALA A 824 -12.41 11.66 -3.88
C ALA A 824 -12.17 12.98 -4.65
N ARG A 825 -11.24 12.99 -5.61
CA ARG A 825 -10.95 14.10 -6.54
C ARG A 825 -11.14 13.72 -8.02
N HIS A 826 -11.65 12.52 -8.29
CA HIS A 826 -11.89 12.03 -9.64
C HIS A 826 -13.14 12.71 -10.22
N ASP A 827 -12.95 13.73 -11.05
CA ASP A 827 -14.01 14.38 -11.83
C ASP A 827 -13.63 14.57 -13.31
N PRO A 828 -13.55 13.49 -14.10
CA PRO A 828 -13.30 13.56 -15.54
C PRO A 828 -14.48 14.14 -16.36
N GLN A 829 -15.44 14.81 -15.73
CA GLN A 829 -16.60 15.42 -16.38
C GLN A 829 -16.75 16.92 -16.08
N ASP A 830 -15.93 17.53 -15.21
CA ASP A 830 -16.11 18.91 -14.71
C ASP A 830 -17.55 19.10 -14.15
N ALA A 831 -17.94 18.18 -13.26
CA ALA A 831 -19.31 18.06 -12.77
C ALA A 831 -19.67 19.08 -11.67
N ASP A 832 -18.68 19.68 -11.01
CA ASP A 832 -18.89 20.87 -10.16
C ASP A 832 -18.71 22.22 -10.90
N GLY A 833 -18.04 22.20 -12.06
CA GLY A 833 -17.90 23.35 -12.95
C GLY A 833 -16.77 24.31 -12.61
N ASP A 834 -15.73 23.87 -11.88
CA ASP A 834 -14.54 24.68 -11.60
C ASP A 834 -13.56 24.78 -12.79
N GLY A 835 -13.71 23.91 -13.80
CA GLY A 835 -12.90 23.86 -15.02
C GLY A 835 -11.71 22.89 -14.98
N ILE A 836 -11.61 22.05 -13.93
CA ILE A 836 -10.60 21.01 -13.76
C ILE A 836 -11.26 19.63 -13.97
N SER A 837 -10.67 18.78 -14.79
CA SER A 837 -11.22 17.48 -15.21
C SER A 837 -10.42 16.30 -14.66
N GLY A 838 -9.97 16.40 -13.41
CA GLY A 838 -8.98 15.53 -12.79
C GLY A 838 -9.35 14.04 -12.86
N ARG A 839 -8.64 13.29 -13.71
CA ARG A 839 -8.95 11.90 -14.02
C ARG A 839 -7.97 10.93 -13.36
N ALA A 840 -8.49 10.02 -12.55
CA ALA A 840 -7.70 8.89 -12.08
C ALA A 840 -7.45 7.88 -13.22
N ALA A 841 -6.21 7.48 -13.43
CA ALA A 841 -5.86 6.45 -14.40
C ALA A 841 -6.25 5.06 -13.86
N LEU A 842 -6.81 4.21 -14.72
CA LEU A 842 -7.05 2.81 -14.43
C LEU A 842 -5.96 1.96 -15.10
N VAL A 843 -5.30 1.12 -14.31
CA VAL A 843 -4.26 0.21 -14.77
C VAL A 843 -4.60 -1.22 -14.35
N ARG A 844 -4.11 -2.21 -15.09
CA ARG A 844 -4.17 -3.61 -14.64
C ARG A 844 -2.93 -3.91 -13.82
N ASP A 845 -3.14 -4.34 -12.58
CA ASP A 845 -2.09 -4.83 -11.71
C ASP A 845 -1.44 -6.08 -12.34
N MET A 846 -0.11 -6.08 -12.43
CA MET A 846 0.67 -7.05 -13.19
C MET A 846 0.79 -8.40 -12.48
N ARG A 847 0.61 -8.45 -11.15
CA ARG A 847 0.76 -9.66 -10.33
C ARG A 847 -0.58 -10.36 -10.07
N THR A 848 -1.68 -9.60 -10.03
CA THR A 848 -3.03 -10.08 -9.68
C THR A 848 -4.03 -10.02 -10.85
N GLY A 849 -3.81 -9.15 -11.83
CA GLY A 849 -4.77 -8.87 -12.91
C GLY A 849 -5.94 -7.96 -12.52
N GLU A 850 -6.00 -7.48 -11.27
CA GLU A 850 -7.02 -6.53 -10.80
C GLU A 850 -6.94 -5.18 -11.52
N SER A 851 -8.03 -4.43 -11.54
CA SER A 851 -8.02 -3.02 -11.98
C SER A 851 -7.74 -2.13 -10.77
N ARG A 852 -6.66 -1.34 -10.82
CA ARG A 852 -6.20 -0.47 -9.73
C ARG A 852 -6.04 0.97 -10.21
N ILE A 853 -6.00 1.92 -9.28
CA ILE A 853 -5.65 3.31 -9.59
C ILE A 853 -4.15 3.42 -9.84
N GLY A 854 -3.79 3.83 -11.05
CA GLY A 854 -2.40 4.08 -11.44
C GLY A 854 -1.84 5.36 -10.78
N ARG A 855 -0.54 5.36 -10.49
CA ARG A 855 0.12 6.39 -9.66
C ARG A 855 1.48 6.82 -10.17
N PHE A 856 2.27 5.90 -10.71
CA PHE A 856 3.68 6.14 -11.04
C PHE A 856 3.91 6.32 -12.54
N GLY A 857 5.08 6.86 -12.92
CA GLY A 857 5.31 7.36 -14.28
C GLY A 857 4.63 8.71 -14.57
N TRP A 858 4.75 9.18 -15.82
CA TRP A 858 4.26 10.51 -16.24
C TRP A 858 2.78 10.57 -16.60
N LYS A 859 2.18 9.43 -16.96
CA LYS A 859 0.74 9.27 -17.22
C LYS A 859 0.14 8.17 -16.33
N ALA A 860 0.60 8.11 -15.07
CA ALA A 860 0.04 7.24 -14.02
C ALA A 860 -0.14 5.77 -14.45
N SER A 861 0.89 5.17 -15.06
CA SER A 861 0.76 3.94 -15.87
C SER A 861 0.99 2.61 -15.12
N VAL A 862 1.31 2.65 -13.82
CA VAL A 862 1.40 1.47 -12.93
C VAL A 862 0.92 1.85 -11.52
N ALA A 863 0.48 0.87 -10.72
CA ALA A 863 -0.17 1.09 -9.43
C ALA A 863 0.80 1.04 -8.24
N SER A 864 1.80 0.14 -8.27
CA SER A 864 2.76 -0.02 -7.16
C SER A 864 4.20 0.32 -7.55
N LEU A 865 5.08 0.46 -6.54
CA LEU A 865 6.51 0.61 -6.72
C LEU A 865 7.21 -0.71 -7.05
N GLU A 866 6.63 -1.87 -6.73
CA GLU A 866 7.12 -3.16 -7.20
C GLU A 866 6.97 -3.26 -8.73
N GLU A 867 5.79 -2.91 -9.24
CA GLU A 867 5.51 -2.81 -10.68
C GLU A 867 6.36 -1.73 -11.36
N PHE A 868 6.48 -0.54 -10.78
CA PHE A 868 7.30 0.53 -11.35
C PHE A 868 8.77 0.13 -11.45
N THR A 869 9.27 -0.62 -10.47
CA THR A 869 10.63 -1.18 -10.49
C THR A 869 10.75 -2.28 -11.55
N ALA A 870 9.78 -3.19 -11.66
CA ALA A 870 9.79 -4.26 -12.65
C ALA A 870 9.65 -3.75 -14.10
N ASP A 871 8.78 -2.78 -14.36
CA ASP A 871 8.62 -2.14 -15.68
C ASP A 871 9.88 -1.38 -16.08
N ALA A 872 10.52 -0.64 -15.15
CA ALA A 872 11.80 0.03 -15.42
C ALA A 872 12.95 -0.97 -15.68
N LEU A 873 13.03 -2.06 -14.91
CA LEU A 873 14.03 -3.12 -15.14
C LEU A 873 13.84 -3.78 -16.51
N HIS A 874 12.62 -4.19 -16.84
CA HIS A 874 12.29 -4.87 -18.09
C HIS A 874 12.45 -3.96 -19.32
N GLU A 875 11.86 -2.76 -19.26
CA GLU A 875 11.69 -1.88 -20.41
C GLU A 875 12.82 -0.85 -20.60
N ASP A 876 13.51 -0.42 -19.54
CA ASP A 876 14.54 0.64 -19.64
C ASP A 876 15.97 0.12 -19.37
N ILE A 877 16.14 -0.96 -18.58
CA ILE A 877 17.44 -1.60 -18.30
C ILE A 877 17.65 -2.93 -19.07
N GLY A 878 16.57 -3.62 -19.47
CA GLY A 878 16.62 -4.89 -20.19
C GLY A 878 16.95 -6.10 -19.30
N VAL A 879 16.32 -6.19 -18.12
CA VAL A 879 16.48 -7.28 -17.13
C VAL A 879 15.13 -7.86 -16.74
N GLY A 880 14.95 -9.17 -16.93
CA GLY A 880 13.73 -9.90 -16.62
C GLY A 880 13.49 -10.14 -15.12
N THR A 881 12.22 -10.11 -14.70
CA THR A 881 11.75 -10.35 -13.32
C THR A 881 10.64 -11.41 -13.28
N SER A 882 10.14 -11.80 -12.11
CA SER A 882 8.96 -12.67 -12.01
C SER A 882 7.63 -12.00 -12.40
N ILE A 883 7.58 -10.67 -12.42
CA ILE A 883 6.42 -9.89 -12.88
C ILE A 883 6.47 -9.70 -14.40
N LEU A 884 7.65 -9.40 -14.95
CA LEU A 884 7.92 -9.23 -16.38
C LEU A 884 9.15 -10.07 -16.77
N PRO A 885 8.98 -11.36 -17.11
CA PRO A 885 10.10 -12.27 -17.42
C PRO A 885 10.57 -12.14 -18.87
N GLY A 886 11.87 -12.38 -19.09
CA GLY A 886 12.52 -12.20 -20.39
C GLY A 886 12.78 -10.74 -20.75
N SER A 887 12.73 -10.43 -22.05
CA SER A 887 13.12 -9.13 -22.62
C SER A 887 11.94 -8.40 -23.26
N ALA A 888 12.00 -7.06 -23.26
CA ALA A 888 10.96 -6.14 -23.76
C ALA A 888 10.74 -6.11 -25.28
N CYS A 889 10.68 -7.27 -25.93
CA CYS A 889 10.49 -7.41 -27.36
C CYS A 889 9.05 -7.14 -27.80
N GLY A 890 8.82 -6.35 -28.84
CA GLY A 890 7.48 -6.24 -29.46
C GLY A 890 6.98 -7.58 -30.02
N GLN A 891 5.65 -7.73 -30.16
CA GLN A 891 5.00 -9.01 -30.50
C GLN A 891 5.51 -9.65 -31.80
N VAL A 892 5.88 -8.86 -32.82
CA VAL A 892 6.39 -9.36 -34.12
C VAL A 892 7.91 -9.27 -34.28
N GLN A 893 8.64 -8.83 -33.26
CA GLN A 893 10.10 -8.68 -33.29
C GLN A 893 10.81 -10.03 -33.07
N THR A 894 10.84 -10.85 -34.13
CA THR A 894 11.30 -12.24 -34.08
C THR A 894 12.76 -12.40 -33.63
N ALA A 895 13.65 -11.47 -34.02
CA ALA A 895 15.07 -11.52 -33.63
C ALA A 895 15.26 -11.37 -32.11
N CYS A 896 14.58 -10.40 -31.49
CA CYS A 896 14.59 -10.22 -30.03
C CYS A 896 13.91 -11.42 -29.34
N ARG A 897 12.74 -11.87 -29.84
CA ARG A 897 12.00 -12.99 -29.24
C ARG A 897 12.71 -14.35 -29.34
N ALA A 898 13.58 -14.54 -30.34
CA ALA A 898 14.42 -15.73 -30.46
C ALA A 898 15.70 -15.65 -29.60
N ASN A 899 16.05 -14.47 -29.11
CA ASN A 899 17.16 -14.25 -28.18
C ASN A 899 16.69 -14.25 -26.70
N SER A 900 15.48 -13.74 -26.44
CA SER A 900 14.84 -13.78 -25.12
C SER A 900 14.58 -15.22 -24.67
N ASN A 901 15.00 -15.53 -23.46
CA ASN A 901 14.88 -16.83 -22.80
C ASN A 901 13.61 -16.96 -21.94
N ASN A 902 12.80 -15.89 -21.82
CA ASN A 902 11.68 -15.75 -20.87
C ASN A 902 12.07 -16.07 -19.40
N ALA A 903 13.32 -15.82 -19.01
CA ALA A 903 13.83 -16.11 -17.68
C ALA A 903 13.49 -15.00 -16.66
N VAL A 904 13.50 -15.39 -15.40
CA VAL A 904 13.62 -14.46 -14.26
C VAL A 904 15.12 -14.26 -14.00
N GLU A 905 15.64 -13.11 -14.40
CA GLU A 905 17.07 -12.78 -14.32
C GLU A 905 17.41 -12.09 -12.98
N LEU A 906 16.51 -11.23 -12.50
CA LEU A 906 16.52 -10.70 -11.15
C LEU A 906 15.44 -11.38 -10.30
N ASN A 907 15.85 -12.03 -9.21
CA ASN A 907 14.95 -12.75 -8.32
C ASN A 907 14.09 -11.82 -7.43
N ASP A 908 12.97 -12.34 -6.94
CA ASP A 908 11.99 -11.63 -6.11
C ASP A 908 12.60 -10.96 -4.86
N GLU A 909 13.63 -11.58 -4.25
CA GLU A 909 14.35 -11.00 -3.13
C GLU A 909 15.05 -9.68 -3.53
N ARG A 910 15.76 -9.66 -4.66
CA ARG A 910 16.44 -8.45 -5.16
C ARG A 910 15.47 -7.41 -5.73
N LEU A 911 14.38 -7.85 -6.37
CA LEU A 911 13.29 -6.96 -6.77
C LEU A 911 12.66 -6.27 -5.54
N LYS A 912 12.41 -7.03 -4.47
CA LYS A 912 11.92 -6.49 -3.19
C LYS A 912 12.93 -5.52 -2.57
N LEU A 913 14.22 -5.83 -2.58
CA LEU A 913 15.26 -4.92 -2.06
C LEU A 913 15.29 -3.59 -2.83
N LEU A 914 15.22 -3.61 -4.16
CA LEU A 914 15.06 -2.40 -4.98
C LEU A 914 13.75 -1.65 -4.65
N THR A 915 12.64 -2.38 -4.52
CA THR A 915 11.33 -1.79 -4.18
C THR A 915 11.38 -1.09 -2.82
N VAL A 916 12.00 -1.71 -1.80
CA VAL A 916 12.17 -1.11 -0.47
C VAL A 916 13.11 0.09 -0.51
N TYR A 917 14.13 0.12 -1.37
CA TYR A 917 14.93 1.33 -1.61
C TYR A 917 14.05 2.48 -2.14
N MET A 918 13.26 2.22 -3.19
CA MET A 918 12.32 3.20 -3.77
C MET A 918 11.24 3.67 -2.76
N GLN A 919 10.78 2.77 -1.89
CA GLN A 919 9.81 3.08 -0.85
C GLN A 919 10.40 3.89 0.31
N ALA A 920 11.65 3.62 0.71
CA ALA A 920 12.28 4.17 1.92
C ALA A 920 13.20 5.39 1.67
N LEU A 921 13.39 5.82 0.41
CA LEU A 921 14.00 7.12 0.07
C LEU A 921 13.15 8.26 0.64
N GLY A 922 13.73 8.99 1.60
CA GLY A 922 13.02 10.02 2.36
C GLY A 922 12.64 11.24 1.49
N ALA A 923 11.54 11.90 1.85
CA ALA A 923 11.14 13.12 1.16
C ALA A 923 12.02 14.30 1.61
N PRO A 924 12.43 15.22 0.72
CA PRO A 924 13.24 16.38 1.10
C PRO A 924 12.47 17.36 1.99
N ALA A 925 13.17 18.02 2.91
CA ALA A 925 12.57 19.04 3.77
C ALA A 925 12.40 20.39 3.04
N ARG A 926 11.18 20.94 3.12
CA ARG A 926 10.97 22.37 2.87
C ARG A 926 11.85 23.19 3.83
N ARG A 927 12.72 24.04 3.28
CA ARG A 927 13.92 24.57 3.96
C ARG A 927 13.57 25.60 5.04
N ALA A 928 13.98 25.37 6.30
CA ALA A 928 13.40 26.05 7.47
C ALA A 928 13.64 27.57 7.52
N GLU A 929 14.77 28.03 7.00
CA GLU A 929 15.12 29.44 6.80
C GLU A 929 14.25 30.12 5.71
N THR A 930 13.65 29.34 4.82
CA THR A 930 12.74 29.83 3.76
C THR A 930 11.27 29.78 4.17
N VAL A 931 10.83 28.81 4.99
CA VAL A 931 9.41 28.67 5.42
C VAL A 931 8.87 29.92 6.14
N ASN A 932 9.73 30.58 6.92
CA ASN A 932 9.39 31.82 7.64
C ASN A 932 9.72 33.10 6.86
N ASN A 933 10.18 33.00 5.62
CA ASN A 933 10.45 34.16 4.78
C ASN A 933 9.13 34.75 4.26
N ALA A 934 8.92 36.05 4.46
CA ALA A 934 7.69 36.73 4.07
C ALA A 934 7.41 36.65 2.56
N ASP A 935 8.41 36.51 1.70
CA ASP A 935 8.24 36.35 0.25
C ASP A 935 7.70 34.96 -0.08
N VAL A 936 8.23 33.93 0.59
CA VAL A 936 7.80 32.52 0.45
C VAL A 936 6.38 32.32 0.97
N GLN A 937 6.01 32.99 2.06
CA GLN A 937 4.65 32.98 2.60
C GLN A 937 3.65 33.69 1.67
N ARG A 938 4.03 34.81 1.05
CA ARG A 938 3.22 35.45 -0.01
C ARG A 938 3.11 34.56 -1.24
N GLY A 939 4.20 33.89 -1.63
CA GLY A 939 4.24 32.94 -2.75
C GLY A 939 3.33 31.74 -2.55
N GLU A 940 3.28 31.18 -1.34
CA GLU A 940 2.35 30.11 -0.99
C GLU A 940 0.89 30.57 -1.08
N GLN A 941 0.60 31.83 -0.71
CA GLN A 941 -0.72 32.41 -0.96
C GLN A 941 -0.96 32.61 -2.46
N ARG A 942 0.02 33.07 -3.25
CA ARG A 942 -0.13 33.21 -4.72
C ARG A 942 -0.38 31.88 -5.43
N PHE A 943 0.22 30.80 -4.96
CA PHE A 943 -0.04 29.44 -5.46
C PHE A 943 -1.51 29.02 -5.30
N ARG A 944 -2.19 29.53 -4.25
CA ARG A 944 -3.64 29.35 -4.06
C ARG A 944 -4.44 30.39 -4.86
N ASP A 945 -4.06 31.67 -4.81
CA ASP A 945 -4.73 32.78 -5.51
C ASP A 945 -4.77 32.59 -7.04
N PHE A 946 -3.75 31.94 -7.61
CA PHE A 946 -3.64 31.66 -9.04
C PHE A 946 -4.23 30.28 -9.43
N GLY A 947 -4.89 29.56 -8.53
CA GLY A 947 -5.54 28.28 -8.83
C GLY A 947 -4.61 27.06 -8.95
N CYS A 948 -3.28 27.21 -8.83
CA CYS A 948 -2.33 26.09 -8.95
C CYS A 948 -2.64 24.94 -7.98
N ALA A 949 -3.18 25.27 -6.79
CA ALA A 949 -3.53 24.31 -5.74
C ALA A 949 -4.73 23.39 -6.05
N ALA A 950 -5.44 23.57 -7.17
CA ALA A 950 -6.53 22.68 -7.57
C ALA A 950 -6.00 21.27 -7.92
N CYS A 951 -5.17 21.19 -8.96
CA CYS A 951 -4.46 19.96 -9.36
C CYS A 951 -3.27 19.66 -8.41
N HIS A 952 -2.46 20.67 -8.07
CA HIS A 952 -1.33 20.48 -7.14
C HIS A 952 -1.78 20.57 -5.68
N THR A 953 -2.65 19.63 -5.30
CA THR A 953 -3.25 19.48 -3.96
C THR A 953 -2.17 19.51 -2.86
N PRO A 954 -2.17 20.53 -1.97
CA PRO A 954 -1.06 20.76 -1.03
C PRO A 954 -0.78 19.64 -0.02
N GLU A 955 -1.78 18.83 0.32
CA GLU A 955 -1.76 17.92 1.46
C GLU A 955 -2.54 16.63 1.15
N LEU A 956 -1.93 15.48 1.47
CA LEU A 956 -2.54 14.14 1.42
C LEU A 956 -2.27 13.42 2.75
N THR A 957 -3.03 12.37 3.05
CA THR A 957 -2.81 11.51 4.24
C THR A 957 -2.53 10.07 3.82
N THR A 958 -1.50 9.43 4.39
CA THR A 958 -1.20 8.02 4.16
C THR A 958 -2.02 7.09 5.06
N ASP A 959 -2.31 5.89 4.55
CA ASP A 959 -3.10 4.87 5.22
C ASP A 959 -2.28 4.05 6.23
N HIS A 960 -2.97 3.29 7.08
CA HIS A 960 -2.38 2.47 8.15
C HIS A 960 -2.12 1.02 7.73
N ALA A 961 -2.52 0.60 6.52
CA ALA A 961 -2.28 -0.76 6.01
C ALA A 961 -0.94 -0.96 5.26
N HIS A 962 -0.18 0.10 4.95
CA HIS A 962 1.03 0.00 4.12
C HIS A 962 2.08 -0.98 4.72
N PRO A 963 2.72 -1.88 3.94
CA PRO A 963 3.63 -2.90 4.47
C PRO A 963 4.76 -2.37 5.37
N LEU A 964 5.52 -1.37 4.88
CA LEU A 964 6.47 -0.62 5.72
C LEU A 964 5.69 0.31 6.66
N ALA A 965 5.92 0.19 7.96
CA ALA A 965 5.11 0.85 8.98
C ALA A 965 5.55 2.29 9.30
N GLU A 966 6.77 2.65 8.92
CA GLU A 966 7.31 4.02 8.88
C GLU A 966 6.58 4.94 7.89
N LEU A 967 5.86 4.39 6.92
CA LEU A 967 5.07 5.14 5.92
C LEU A 967 3.61 5.39 6.33
N ARG A 968 3.15 4.81 7.44
CA ARG A 968 1.73 4.82 7.85
C ARG A 968 1.27 6.11 8.53
N GLY A 969 0.00 6.47 8.35
CA GLY A 969 -0.70 7.46 9.16
C GLY A 969 -0.15 8.89 9.11
N GLN A 970 0.58 9.25 8.04
CA GLN A 970 1.24 10.55 7.92
C GLN A 970 0.42 11.54 7.10
N THR A 971 0.26 12.76 7.62
CA THR A 971 -0.15 13.92 6.83
C THR A 971 1.07 14.48 6.07
N ILE A 972 1.12 14.23 4.77
CA ILE A 972 2.22 14.57 3.86
C ILE A 972 1.87 15.79 3.01
N ARG A 973 2.88 16.53 2.53
CA ARG A 973 2.67 17.75 1.71
C ARG A 973 3.40 17.68 0.36
N PRO A 974 2.91 16.85 -0.58
CA PRO A 974 3.60 16.59 -1.83
C PRO A 974 3.20 17.57 -2.95
N TYR A 975 2.15 18.39 -2.78
CA TYR A 975 1.61 19.29 -3.81
C TYR A 975 1.24 18.56 -5.12
N THR A 976 0.37 17.55 -5.01
CA THR A 976 -0.14 16.72 -6.10
C THR A 976 -1.36 15.95 -5.59
N ASP A 977 -2.29 15.65 -6.49
CA ASP A 977 -3.41 14.73 -6.31
C ASP A 977 -3.20 13.36 -7.00
N LEU A 978 -2.06 13.19 -7.69
CA LEU A 978 -1.70 12.06 -8.54
C LEU A 978 -2.66 11.81 -9.73
N LEU A 979 -3.54 12.75 -10.07
CA LEU A 979 -4.50 12.62 -11.17
C LEU A 979 -3.92 13.11 -12.49
N LEU A 980 -4.56 12.69 -13.60
CA LEU A 980 -4.31 13.17 -14.95
C LEU A 980 -5.14 14.42 -15.23
N HIS A 981 -4.51 15.43 -15.85
CA HIS A 981 -5.14 16.68 -16.28
C HIS A 981 -4.73 17.04 -17.71
N ASP A 982 -5.64 17.59 -18.49
CA ASP A 982 -5.38 18.19 -19.79
C ASP A 982 -4.50 19.44 -19.63
N MET A 983 -3.22 19.31 -20.00
CA MET A 983 -2.24 20.39 -19.92
C MET A 983 -2.18 21.24 -21.21
N GLY A 984 -3.12 21.05 -22.13
CA GLY A 984 -3.23 21.78 -23.39
C GLY A 984 -2.33 21.27 -24.52
N GLU A 985 -2.65 21.69 -25.75
CA GLU A 985 -1.98 21.25 -26.98
C GLU A 985 -0.47 21.49 -26.98
N GLY A 986 -0.02 22.55 -26.28
CA GLY A 986 1.40 22.84 -26.11
C GLY A 986 2.19 21.71 -25.43
N LEU A 987 1.53 20.87 -24.63
CA LEU A 987 2.13 19.74 -23.92
C LEU A 987 1.63 18.37 -24.39
N ALA A 988 0.90 18.28 -25.50
CA ALA A 988 0.49 17.01 -26.07
C ALA A 988 1.71 16.10 -26.40
N ASP A 989 1.66 14.82 -26.02
CA ASP A 989 2.48 13.78 -26.67
C ASP A 989 1.71 13.16 -27.87
N ARG A 990 2.19 12.03 -28.40
CA ARG A 990 1.59 11.39 -29.58
C ARG A 990 1.44 9.88 -29.37
N LEU A 991 1.01 9.44 -28.18
CA LEU A 991 0.86 8.01 -27.89
C LEU A 991 -0.47 7.42 -28.35
N SER A 992 -1.43 8.22 -28.80
CA SER A 992 -2.66 7.71 -29.38
C SER A 992 -3.13 8.57 -30.56
N GLN A 993 -4.15 8.07 -31.27
CA GLN A 993 -4.93 8.86 -32.22
C GLN A 993 -5.97 9.77 -31.52
N ASP A 994 -6.15 9.64 -30.20
CA ASP A 994 -7.05 10.46 -29.39
C ASP A 994 -6.31 11.65 -28.78
N ALA A 995 -6.58 12.83 -29.35
CA ALA A 995 -6.00 14.10 -28.92
C ALA A 995 -6.28 14.45 -27.46
N ALA A 996 -7.34 13.94 -26.81
CA ALA A 996 -7.57 14.17 -25.38
C ALA A 996 -6.50 13.46 -24.54
N THR A 997 -6.37 12.13 -24.68
CA THR A 997 -5.38 11.32 -23.95
C THR A 997 -3.92 11.71 -24.19
N ASN A 998 -3.64 12.34 -25.34
CA ASN A 998 -2.32 12.90 -25.64
C ASN A 998 -1.99 14.15 -24.79
N ARG A 999 -2.96 15.00 -24.46
CA ARG A 999 -2.78 16.21 -23.62
C ARG A 999 -2.76 15.96 -22.12
N GLU A 1000 -3.25 14.81 -21.68
CA GLU A 1000 -3.34 14.44 -20.27
C GLU A 1000 -1.99 14.09 -19.62
N TRP A 1001 -1.66 14.69 -18.48
CA TRP A 1001 -0.46 14.38 -17.69
C TRP A 1001 -0.74 14.26 -16.20
N ARG A 1002 0.00 13.39 -15.51
CA ARG A 1002 -0.08 13.24 -14.06
C ARG A 1002 0.56 14.44 -13.36
N THR A 1003 -0.07 15.03 -12.34
CA THR A 1003 0.58 16.06 -11.51
C THR A 1003 1.82 15.47 -10.81
N PRO A 1004 3.05 15.99 -11.03
CA PRO A 1004 4.21 15.54 -10.26
C PRO A 1004 4.17 16.10 -8.83
N PRO A 1005 4.68 15.37 -7.82
CA PRO A 1005 4.95 15.97 -6.52
C PRO A 1005 5.98 17.10 -6.67
N LEU A 1006 5.77 18.22 -5.97
CA LEU A 1006 6.65 19.39 -6.04
C LEU A 1006 7.68 19.45 -4.91
N TRP A 1007 7.75 18.44 -4.02
CA TRP A 1007 8.83 18.37 -3.03
C TRP A 1007 10.20 18.22 -3.70
N GLY A 1008 11.21 18.91 -3.18
CA GLY A 1008 12.57 18.94 -3.75
C GLY A 1008 12.70 19.72 -5.05
N LEU A 1009 11.66 20.42 -5.51
CA LEU A 1009 11.69 21.18 -6.76
C LEU A 1009 12.85 22.21 -6.77
N GLY A 1010 13.09 22.90 -5.65
CA GLY A 1010 14.22 23.82 -5.53
C GLY A 1010 15.59 23.15 -5.43
N LEU A 1011 15.64 21.86 -5.10
CA LEU A 1011 16.88 21.09 -5.01
C LEU A 1011 17.35 20.55 -6.38
N THR A 1012 16.50 20.56 -7.42
CA THR A 1012 16.83 20.06 -8.77
C THR A 1012 18.18 20.57 -9.31
N GLN A 1013 18.51 21.86 -9.10
CA GLN A 1013 19.78 22.45 -9.55
C GLN A 1013 21.00 21.92 -8.77
N ALA A 1014 20.86 21.63 -7.47
CA ALA A 1014 21.93 21.09 -6.64
C ALA A 1014 22.14 19.59 -6.92
N VAL A 1015 21.04 18.84 -7.07
CA VAL A 1015 21.05 17.39 -7.30
C VAL A 1015 21.46 17.03 -8.73
N ASN A 1016 20.99 17.76 -9.74
CA ASN A 1016 21.15 17.38 -11.16
C ASN A 1016 21.96 18.37 -12.00
N GLY A 1017 22.45 19.47 -11.41
CA GLY A 1017 23.22 20.49 -12.11
C GLY A 1017 22.42 21.34 -13.10
N HIS A 1018 21.09 21.16 -13.20
CA HIS A 1018 20.20 21.91 -14.08
C HIS A 1018 18.81 22.14 -13.48
N THR A 1019 18.08 23.14 -13.99
CA THR A 1019 16.68 23.47 -13.62
C THR A 1019 15.66 22.99 -14.68
N ARG A 1020 15.92 21.85 -15.35
CA ARG A 1020 15.16 21.41 -16.53
C ARG A 1020 13.93 20.58 -16.15
N LEU A 1021 12.74 21.10 -16.46
CA LEU A 1021 11.44 20.63 -15.98
C LEU A 1021 10.51 20.11 -17.09
N LEU A 1022 9.31 19.66 -16.70
CA LEU A 1022 8.30 18.97 -17.52
C LEU A 1022 8.72 17.56 -17.98
N HIS A 1023 7.89 16.89 -18.77
CA HIS A 1023 8.08 15.49 -19.15
C HIS A 1023 9.36 15.25 -19.98
N ASP A 1024 9.83 16.24 -20.74
CA ASP A 1024 10.95 16.13 -21.68
C ASP A 1024 12.12 17.10 -21.43
N GLY A 1025 12.04 17.94 -20.38
CA GLY A 1025 13.07 18.94 -20.09
C GLY A 1025 12.97 20.24 -20.91
N ARG A 1026 11.90 20.46 -21.69
CA ARG A 1026 11.77 21.65 -22.56
C ARG A 1026 11.81 22.98 -21.78
N ALA A 1027 11.27 23.01 -20.57
CA ALA A 1027 11.28 24.20 -19.71
C ALA A 1027 12.65 24.35 -19.03
N ARG A 1028 13.28 25.53 -19.20
CA ARG A 1028 14.60 25.85 -18.62
C ARG A 1028 14.54 26.17 -17.12
N ASN A 1029 13.36 26.50 -16.59
CA ASN A 1029 13.12 26.90 -15.19
C ASN A 1029 11.62 26.79 -14.82
N ILE A 1030 11.27 27.19 -13.60
CA ILE A 1030 9.90 27.17 -13.05
C ILE A 1030 8.95 28.13 -13.80
N GLU A 1031 9.39 29.34 -14.18
CA GLU A 1031 8.53 30.27 -14.95
C GLU A 1031 8.15 29.68 -16.30
N GLU A 1032 9.13 29.12 -17.04
CA GLU A 1032 8.86 28.45 -18.32
C GLU A 1032 7.97 27.23 -18.16
N ALA A 1033 8.11 26.48 -17.05
CA ALA A 1033 7.22 25.35 -16.77
C ALA A 1033 5.76 25.82 -16.61
N ILE A 1034 5.51 26.86 -15.80
CA ILE A 1034 4.18 27.47 -15.63
C ILE A 1034 3.66 28.02 -16.97
N LEU A 1035 4.49 28.72 -17.75
CA LEU A 1035 4.10 29.29 -19.04
C LEU A 1035 3.77 28.23 -20.11
N TRP A 1036 4.27 27.01 -19.96
CA TRP A 1036 3.89 25.86 -20.81
C TRP A 1036 2.52 25.25 -20.46
N HIS A 1037 1.94 25.55 -19.28
CA HIS A 1037 0.63 25.02 -18.90
C HIS A 1037 -0.48 25.65 -19.76
N GLY A 1038 -1.31 24.80 -20.36
CA GLY A 1038 -2.58 25.15 -20.99
C GLY A 1038 -3.70 24.22 -20.48
N GLY A 1039 -4.73 24.02 -21.31
CA GLY A 1039 -5.87 23.16 -20.96
C GLY A 1039 -6.58 23.65 -19.68
N GLU A 1040 -6.79 22.75 -18.73
CA GLU A 1040 -7.36 23.05 -17.41
C GLU A 1040 -6.56 24.15 -16.68
N ALA A 1041 -5.23 24.04 -16.74
CA ALA A 1041 -4.31 24.99 -16.10
C ALA A 1041 -4.14 26.33 -16.86
N ALA A 1042 -4.88 26.56 -17.96
CA ALA A 1042 -4.80 27.81 -18.73
C ALA A 1042 -5.23 29.04 -17.91
N ALA A 1043 -6.20 28.90 -17.01
CA ALA A 1043 -6.60 29.97 -16.10
C ALA A 1043 -5.44 30.38 -15.16
N SER A 1044 -4.74 29.38 -14.60
CA SER A 1044 -3.59 29.55 -13.72
C SER A 1044 -2.38 30.17 -14.44
N GLN A 1045 -2.13 29.74 -15.69
CA GLN A 1045 -1.12 30.34 -16.57
C GLN A 1045 -1.45 31.81 -16.88
N ALA A 1046 -2.72 32.13 -17.16
CA ALA A 1046 -3.16 33.51 -17.40
C ALA A 1046 -3.05 34.38 -16.14
N ALA A 1047 -3.38 33.84 -14.95
CA ALA A 1047 -3.20 34.53 -13.67
C ALA A 1047 -1.72 34.84 -13.39
N PHE A 1048 -0.82 33.88 -13.60
CA PHE A 1048 0.63 34.10 -13.51
C PHE A 1048 1.12 35.17 -14.50
N ARG A 1049 0.61 35.17 -15.73
CA ARG A 1049 0.95 36.19 -16.74
C ARG A 1049 0.39 37.59 -16.45
N ALA A 1050 -0.74 37.67 -15.74
CA ALA A 1050 -1.36 38.90 -15.27
C ALA A 1050 -0.70 39.49 -14.01
N ALA A 1051 -0.09 38.64 -13.18
CA ALA A 1051 0.60 39.04 -11.96
C ALA A 1051 1.83 39.92 -12.25
N THR A 1052 2.11 40.87 -11.35
CA THR A 1052 3.33 41.71 -11.42
C THR A 1052 4.60 40.86 -11.25
N ALA A 1053 5.74 41.33 -11.77
CA ALA A 1053 7.03 40.66 -11.61
C ALA A 1053 7.37 40.31 -10.14
N ALA A 1054 6.98 41.15 -9.17
CA ALA A 1054 7.15 40.85 -7.75
C ALA A 1054 6.29 39.66 -7.28
N GLN A 1055 5.03 39.58 -7.72
CA GLN A 1055 4.14 38.45 -7.40
C GLN A 1055 4.56 37.15 -8.11
N ARG A 1056 5.08 37.23 -9.34
CA ARG A 1056 5.68 36.08 -10.04
C ARG A 1056 6.91 35.56 -9.29
N ASN A 1057 7.81 36.46 -8.90
CA ASN A 1057 8.98 36.16 -8.08
C ASN A 1057 8.59 35.56 -6.71
N ASP A 1058 7.56 36.07 -6.03
CA ASP A 1058 7.07 35.49 -4.76
C ASP A 1058 6.65 34.03 -4.96
N LEU A 1059 5.87 33.73 -6.01
CA LEU A 1059 5.48 32.36 -6.34
C LEU A 1059 6.69 31.46 -6.67
N VAL A 1060 7.65 31.96 -7.45
CA VAL A 1060 8.87 31.20 -7.77
C VAL A 1060 9.65 30.90 -6.49
N LYS A 1061 9.87 31.86 -5.59
CA LYS A 1061 10.50 31.64 -4.28
C LYS A 1061 9.75 30.60 -3.43
N PHE A 1062 8.42 30.55 -3.52
CA PHE A 1062 7.64 29.50 -2.85
C PHE A 1062 7.89 28.13 -3.46
N LEU A 1063 7.82 27.98 -4.78
CA LEU A 1063 8.06 26.72 -5.48
C LEU A 1063 9.51 26.25 -5.34
N GLU A 1064 10.46 27.18 -5.27
CA GLU A 1064 11.84 26.90 -4.90
C GLU A 1064 11.97 26.47 -3.43
N SER A 1065 11.11 26.92 -2.50
CA SER A 1065 11.22 26.56 -1.07
C SER A 1065 10.97 25.07 -0.80
N LEU A 1066 10.26 24.40 -1.71
CA LEU A 1066 9.92 22.98 -1.69
C LEU A 1066 11.10 22.07 -2.06
#